data_AF-A0A1D3K4G3-F1
#
_entry.id   AF-A0A1D3K4G3-F1
#
_cell.length_a   1.000
_cell.length_b   1.000
_cell.length_c   1.000
_cell.angle_alpha   90.00
_cell.angle_beta   90.00
_cell.angle_gamma   90.00
#
_symmetry.space_group_name_H-M   'P 1'
#
loop_
_entity.id
_entity.type
_entity.pdbx_description
1 polymer ?
#
loop_
_entity_poly.entity_id
_entity_poly.type
_entity_poly.pdbx_seq_one_letter_code
_entity_poly.pdbx_strand_id
1 'polypeptide(L)'
;MSSTSYLPGSAHHQLAATLSSLKDFQRATVDRIIGLFKNPEHSQRILVADEVGLGKTIVAKGVVASLLMEWHGSRPFRVTYICSNLALASENRTKLAVFKKDSQARFVREPAYSRLAEVALLPEASATDDALLEFCTLTPSTSFSMTYGAGNRRERLIIFAALLKDPEIGPLQDQLSDLFRERVQDVNGWVSDLKAIKARTLDVQVVADFHRKLRSTKVPCERSMLEVLQHIAQFGVDRDRSEERGILREIRLVFAHCCAAQLKADLFILDEFQRFDSLLDQSDENEHSLIAQQVFRNRRRDKILLLSATPFKAMSTINDDENDDGHLIKLQQILRFLNLTPLTTYEPARKSLQSELMRLRQPGIKVDQLSSEPRHALEELLRPLICRTERSQIAGKGEGLTADFEIDCTAEVSPDDVRAYIELDQLSKQLEQKAQIRVSGQMMDFFKSAAWPLSFSTGYKLQEVLQRCYQAEDRDVYRQVRRSKTLWLPRERVASYQLNVALEAPNPSFRALTKHLFTSTRKNGPEMLLWVPPTRPHYPLAGFYSGHENFTKTLVFSAWAMVPRMMSGLLSYEAERRALGKWAAKLEYFPTRGRGDDYTRTSQHQETHRLFRLESCDLAIWSLLYPSQTLAKLPLDVGGASLESLIASRITHFKSLLAPLGAGHAGTRNQNHWYLLVRIPRHPDTQPTNIRTLVPRSFGQAVGAQRRRFALLV
;
A
#
# COMPACT_ATOMS: atom_id res chain seq x y z
N MET A 1 -23.33 47.12 -18.71
CA MET A 1 -23.40 46.85 -17.26
C MET A 1 -22.87 45.44 -17.04
N SER A 2 -21.62 45.32 -16.58
CA SER A 2 -20.95 44.04 -16.33
C SER A 2 -21.58 43.37 -15.10
N SER A 3 -22.31 42.28 -15.30
CA SER A 3 -22.80 41.42 -14.22
C SER A 3 -21.60 40.74 -13.56
N THR A 4 -21.10 41.31 -12.47
CA THR A 4 -20.18 40.64 -11.55
C THR A 4 -20.91 39.42 -10.98
N SER A 5 -20.54 38.22 -11.41
CA SER A 5 -21.09 36.97 -10.88
C SER A 5 -20.56 36.76 -9.46
N TYR A 6 -21.28 37.29 -8.48
CA TYR A 6 -21.02 36.97 -7.08
C TYR A 6 -21.41 35.52 -6.79
N LEU A 7 -20.57 34.81 -6.05
CA LEU A 7 -20.90 33.47 -5.54
C LEU A 7 -22.24 33.54 -4.76
N PRO A 8 -23.17 32.60 -4.98
CA PRO A 8 -24.40 32.53 -4.19
C PRO A 8 -24.10 32.51 -2.70
N GLY A 9 -24.81 33.28 -1.88
CA GLY A 9 -24.55 33.39 -0.43
C GLY A 9 -24.54 32.04 0.30
N SER A 10 -25.38 31.10 -0.14
CA SER A 10 -25.40 29.72 0.37
C SER A 10 -24.12 28.92 0.04
N ALA A 11 -23.54 29.16 -1.14
CA ALA A 11 -22.29 28.52 -1.55
C ALA A 11 -21.11 29.11 -0.76
N HIS A 12 -21.04 30.44 -0.62
CA HIS A 12 -20.02 31.11 0.17
C HIS A 12 -20.01 30.64 1.63
N HIS A 13 -21.18 30.53 2.27
CA HIS A 13 -21.30 30.03 3.64
C HIS A 13 -20.80 28.58 3.80
N GLN A 14 -21.08 27.70 2.83
CA GLN A 14 -20.60 26.31 2.88
C GLN A 14 -19.09 26.19 2.67
N LEU A 15 -18.51 27.01 1.78
CA LEU A 15 -17.07 27.09 1.61
C LEU A 15 -16.40 27.62 2.89
N ALA A 16 -16.95 28.67 3.51
CA ALA A 16 -16.43 29.21 4.77
C ALA A 16 -16.49 28.19 5.91
N ALA A 17 -17.59 27.45 6.02
CA ALA A 17 -17.73 26.35 6.98
C ALA A 17 -16.73 25.22 6.74
N THR A 18 -16.40 24.94 5.48
CA THR A 18 -15.35 23.97 5.13
C THR A 18 -13.98 24.44 5.62
N LEU A 19 -13.63 25.70 5.39
CA LEU A 19 -12.35 26.27 5.85
C LEU A 19 -12.26 26.36 7.38
N SER A 20 -13.35 26.69 8.08
CA SER A 20 -13.38 26.73 9.54
C SER A 20 -13.28 25.35 10.19
N SER A 21 -13.60 24.27 9.46
CA SER A 21 -13.47 22.90 9.96
C SER A 21 -12.04 22.34 9.92
N LEU A 22 -11.12 23.06 9.27
CA LEU A 22 -9.71 22.67 9.18
C LEU A 22 -9.03 22.84 10.54
N LYS A 23 -8.14 21.90 10.88
CA LYS A 23 -7.23 22.08 12.02
C LYS A 23 -6.25 23.22 11.77
N ASP A 24 -5.68 23.77 12.83
CA ASP A 24 -4.67 24.83 12.81
C ASP A 24 -3.53 24.56 11.81
N PHE A 25 -2.88 23.39 11.90
CA PHE A 25 -1.78 23.03 11.00
C PHE A 25 -2.25 22.80 9.55
N GLN A 26 -3.48 22.30 9.36
CA GLN A 26 -4.06 22.11 8.02
C GLN A 26 -4.35 23.45 7.37
N ARG A 27 -4.91 24.39 8.14
CA ARG A 27 -5.19 25.76 7.71
C ARG A 27 -3.89 26.50 7.36
N ALA A 28 -2.86 26.39 8.20
CA ALA A 28 -1.55 26.98 7.90
C ALA A 28 -0.96 26.47 6.57
N THR A 29 -1.08 25.18 6.29
CA THR A 29 -0.66 24.60 5.00
C THR A 29 -1.50 25.12 3.84
N VAL A 30 -2.83 25.23 3.99
CA VAL A 30 -3.72 25.79 2.97
C VAL A 30 -3.36 27.26 2.69
N ASP A 31 -3.26 28.09 3.71
CA ASP A 31 -2.95 29.51 3.58
C ASP A 31 -1.59 29.72 2.90
N ARG A 32 -0.59 28.89 3.24
CA ARG A 32 0.71 28.88 2.57
C ARG A 32 0.61 28.53 1.09
N ILE A 33 -0.13 27.47 0.74
CA ILE A 33 -0.33 27.04 -0.65
C ILE A 33 -1.01 28.15 -1.46
N ILE A 34 -2.05 28.77 -0.92
CA ILE A 34 -2.76 29.86 -1.59
C ILE A 34 -1.85 31.08 -1.79
N GLY A 35 -1.05 31.44 -0.78
CA GLY A 35 -0.04 32.50 -0.90
C GLY A 35 0.98 32.22 -2.01
N LEU A 36 1.44 30.97 -2.13
CA LEU A 36 2.36 30.54 -3.20
C LEU A 36 1.70 30.56 -4.58
N PHE A 37 0.44 30.14 -4.70
CA PHE A 37 -0.28 30.21 -5.97
C PHE A 37 -0.56 31.65 -6.43
N LYS A 38 -0.66 32.60 -5.50
CA LYS A 38 -0.80 34.03 -5.81
C LYS A 38 0.50 34.67 -6.32
N ASN A 39 1.66 34.08 -6.05
CA ASN A 39 2.94 34.60 -6.51
C ASN A 39 3.15 34.30 -8.02
N PRO A 40 3.24 35.32 -8.89
CA PRO A 40 3.43 35.12 -10.33
C PRO A 40 4.80 34.53 -10.70
N GLU A 41 5.82 34.68 -9.86
CA GLU A 41 7.16 34.12 -10.06
C GLU A 41 7.24 32.65 -9.64
N HIS A 42 6.25 32.17 -8.88
CA HIS A 42 6.22 30.78 -8.42
C HIS A 42 5.83 29.83 -9.55
N SER A 43 6.40 28.62 -9.54
CA SER A 43 6.18 27.59 -10.56
C SER A 43 4.75 27.05 -10.63
N GLN A 44 3.90 27.43 -9.67
CA GLN A 44 2.55 26.90 -9.45
C GLN A 44 2.50 25.40 -9.16
N ARG A 45 3.64 24.80 -8.76
CA ARG A 45 3.76 23.37 -8.43
C ARG A 45 4.20 23.22 -6.99
N ILE A 46 3.37 22.58 -6.16
CA ILE A 46 3.60 22.48 -4.72
C ILE A 46 3.43 21.03 -4.27
N LEU A 47 4.31 20.57 -3.39
CA LEU A 47 4.27 19.25 -2.77
C LEU A 47 3.84 19.36 -1.30
N VAL A 48 2.76 18.68 -0.94
CA VAL A 48 2.35 18.45 0.45
C VAL A 48 2.82 17.06 0.87
N ALA A 49 3.86 17.02 1.68
CA ALA A 49 4.56 15.82 2.13
C ALA A 49 4.25 15.46 3.60
N ASP A 50 3.05 15.77 4.07
CA ASP A 50 2.61 15.51 5.45
C ASP A 50 2.65 14.01 5.80
N GLU A 51 2.86 13.70 7.07
CA GLU A 51 2.80 12.33 7.59
C GLU A 51 1.46 11.61 7.27
N VAL A 52 1.47 10.28 7.26
CA VAL A 52 0.26 9.47 7.07
C VAL A 52 -0.77 9.78 8.16
N GLY A 53 -2.02 9.97 7.76
CA GLY A 53 -3.14 10.20 8.68
C GLY A 53 -3.33 11.65 9.13
N LEU A 54 -2.48 12.60 8.71
CA LEU A 54 -2.66 14.03 9.01
C LEU A 54 -3.74 14.73 8.13
N GLY A 55 -4.33 14.01 7.18
CA GLY A 55 -5.45 14.52 6.38
C GLY A 55 -5.03 15.31 5.14
N LYS A 56 -4.07 14.82 4.34
CA LYS A 56 -3.65 15.43 3.07
C LYS A 56 -4.82 15.74 2.11
N THR A 57 -5.79 14.84 2.01
CA THR A 57 -7.01 15.05 1.22
C THR A 57 -7.89 16.17 1.79
N ILE A 58 -7.88 16.38 3.12
CA ILE A 58 -8.58 17.49 3.78
C ILE A 58 -7.87 18.82 3.48
N VAL A 59 -6.54 18.83 3.48
CA VAL A 59 -5.74 19.99 3.02
C VAL A 59 -6.09 20.32 1.56
N ALA A 60 -6.10 19.34 0.67
CA ALA A 60 -6.49 19.54 -0.72
C ALA A 60 -7.93 20.06 -0.88
N LYS A 61 -8.87 19.58 -0.06
CA LYS A 61 -10.24 20.13 0.02
C LYS A 61 -10.23 21.61 0.40
N GLY A 62 -9.42 21.99 1.40
CA GLY A 62 -9.27 23.38 1.82
C GLY A 62 -8.68 24.28 0.72
N VAL A 63 -7.70 23.76 -0.05
CA VAL A 63 -7.15 24.46 -1.22
C VAL A 63 -8.23 24.68 -2.29
N VAL A 64 -9.01 23.66 -2.62
CA VAL A 64 -10.13 23.78 -3.57
C VAL A 64 -11.14 24.82 -3.09
N ALA A 65 -11.55 24.77 -1.82
CA ALA A 65 -12.51 25.71 -1.26
C ALA A 65 -11.99 27.16 -1.31
N SER A 66 -10.72 27.39 -0.98
CA SER A 66 -10.09 28.71 -1.00
C SER A 66 -9.98 29.26 -2.43
N LEU A 67 -9.56 28.43 -3.40
CA LEU A 67 -9.50 28.83 -4.80
C LEU A 67 -10.88 29.11 -5.40
N LEU A 68 -11.90 28.36 -4.98
CA LEU A 68 -13.27 28.55 -5.46
C LEU A 68 -13.90 29.83 -4.91
N MET A 69 -13.54 30.26 -3.69
CA MET A 69 -13.99 31.55 -3.13
C MET A 69 -13.51 32.75 -3.96
N GLU A 70 -12.34 32.64 -4.59
CA GLU A 70 -11.74 33.70 -5.41
C GLU A 70 -12.06 33.53 -6.92
N TRP A 71 -12.89 32.54 -7.27
CA TRP A 71 -13.20 32.22 -8.67
C TRP A 71 -14.37 33.07 -9.20
N HIS A 72 -14.10 33.83 -10.25
CA HIS A 72 -15.08 34.68 -10.95
C HIS A 72 -15.22 34.31 -12.44
N GLY A 73 -14.93 33.05 -12.81
CA GLY A 73 -15.00 32.60 -14.20
C GLY A 73 -16.44 32.42 -14.68
N SER A 74 -16.67 32.60 -15.99
CA SER A 74 -17.94 32.30 -16.67
C SER A 74 -18.22 30.80 -16.83
N ARG A 75 -17.26 29.95 -16.44
CA ARG A 75 -17.37 28.49 -16.43
C ARG A 75 -17.12 27.94 -15.03
N PRO A 76 -17.60 26.71 -14.73
CA PRO A 76 -17.24 26.03 -13.51
C PRO A 76 -15.71 25.93 -13.35
N PHE A 77 -15.25 26.11 -12.11
CA PHE A 77 -13.86 25.84 -11.73
C PHE A 77 -13.58 24.35 -11.88
N ARG A 78 -12.55 23.99 -12.66
CA ARG A 78 -12.28 22.59 -13.00
C ARG A 78 -11.12 22.04 -12.20
N VAL A 79 -11.41 21.02 -11.40
CA VAL A 79 -10.42 20.27 -10.63
C VAL A 79 -10.24 18.89 -11.25
N THR A 80 -8.99 18.53 -11.55
CA THR A 80 -8.64 17.20 -12.06
C THR A 80 -7.83 16.44 -11.02
N TYR A 81 -8.47 15.43 -10.43
CA TYR A 81 -7.87 14.57 -9.41
C TYR A 81 -7.32 13.30 -10.05
N ILE A 82 -6.01 13.09 -9.90
CA ILE A 82 -5.27 11.95 -10.45
C ILE A 82 -4.85 11.04 -9.29
N CYS A 83 -5.27 9.77 -9.35
CA CYS A 83 -4.99 8.79 -8.28
C CYS A 83 -4.75 7.37 -8.81
N SER A 84 -4.30 6.45 -7.96
CA SER A 84 -3.84 5.12 -8.39
C SER A 84 -4.92 4.13 -8.74
N ASN A 85 -6.14 4.34 -8.25
CA ASN A 85 -7.25 3.42 -8.41
C ASN A 85 -8.58 4.17 -8.47
N LEU A 86 -9.49 3.73 -9.33
CA LEU A 86 -10.83 4.28 -9.49
C LEU A 86 -11.65 4.16 -8.19
N ALA A 87 -11.45 3.10 -7.40
CA ALA A 87 -12.11 2.94 -6.10
C ALA A 87 -11.62 3.98 -5.07
N LEU A 88 -10.33 4.33 -5.10
CA LEU A 88 -9.80 5.43 -4.29
C LEU A 88 -10.31 6.77 -4.81
N ALA A 89 -10.47 6.92 -6.12
CA ALA A 89 -11.05 8.12 -6.72
C ALA A 89 -12.47 8.39 -6.22
N SER A 90 -13.33 7.37 -6.15
CA SER A 90 -14.72 7.52 -5.68
C SER A 90 -14.80 7.83 -4.18
N GLU A 91 -14.00 7.16 -3.36
CA GLU A 91 -13.92 7.43 -1.92
C GLU A 91 -13.37 8.85 -1.66
N ASN A 92 -12.28 9.22 -2.31
CA ASN A 92 -11.64 10.52 -2.14
C ASN A 92 -12.46 11.66 -2.75
N ARG A 93 -13.27 11.40 -3.78
CA ARG A 93 -14.25 12.39 -4.30
C ARG A 93 -15.25 12.80 -3.21
N THR A 94 -15.68 11.86 -2.37
CA THR A 94 -16.55 12.17 -1.24
C THR A 94 -15.82 13.02 -0.19
N LYS A 95 -14.55 12.72 0.09
CA LYS A 95 -13.71 13.49 1.02
C LYS A 95 -13.40 14.90 0.50
N LEU A 96 -13.24 15.07 -0.82
CA LEU A 96 -12.97 16.35 -1.48
C LEU A 96 -14.24 17.16 -1.76
N ALA A 97 -15.43 16.64 -1.45
CA ALA A 97 -16.68 17.35 -1.64
C ALA A 97 -16.77 18.58 -0.72
N VAL A 98 -16.69 19.78 -1.32
CA VAL A 98 -16.77 21.07 -0.61
C VAL A 98 -18.20 21.50 -0.29
N PHE A 99 -19.20 20.93 -0.96
CA PHE A 99 -20.62 21.21 -0.74
C PHE A 99 -21.33 20.03 -0.07
N LYS A 100 -22.37 20.30 0.71
CA LYS A 100 -23.23 19.26 1.31
C LYS A 100 -24.05 18.55 0.22
N LYS A 101 -24.46 17.30 0.47
CA LYS A 101 -25.18 16.44 -0.50
C LYS A 101 -26.35 17.14 -1.20
N ASP A 102 -27.16 17.88 -0.43
CA ASP A 102 -28.35 18.57 -0.96
C ASP A 102 -28.01 19.73 -1.92
N SER A 103 -26.84 20.34 -1.74
CA SER A 103 -26.34 21.43 -2.60
C SER A 103 -25.38 20.93 -3.69
N GLN A 104 -24.92 19.68 -3.60
CA GLN A 104 -23.95 19.09 -4.50
C GLN A 104 -24.53 18.95 -5.91
N ALA A 105 -25.78 18.50 -6.03
CA ALA A 105 -26.46 18.37 -7.34
C ALA A 105 -26.64 19.73 -8.05
N ARG A 106 -26.64 20.84 -7.30
CA ARG A 106 -26.79 22.20 -7.84
C ARG A 106 -25.46 22.84 -8.22
N PHE A 107 -24.46 22.77 -7.34
CA PHE A 107 -23.20 23.50 -7.52
C PHE A 107 -22.06 22.66 -8.11
N VAL A 108 -22.20 21.34 -8.17
CA VAL A 108 -21.18 20.44 -8.72
C VAL A 108 -21.70 19.77 -9.97
N ARG A 109 -21.03 20.03 -11.09
CA ARG A 109 -21.33 19.39 -12.37
C ARG A 109 -20.83 17.94 -12.38
N GLU A 110 -21.52 17.09 -13.14
CA GLU A 110 -20.99 15.77 -13.49
C GLU A 110 -19.63 15.90 -14.21
N PRO A 111 -18.70 14.95 -13.99
CA PRO A 111 -17.39 15.02 -14.61
C PRO A 111 -17.52 14.95 -16.13
N ALA A 112 -16.98 15.94 -16.87
CA ALA A 112 -16.90 15.83 -18.33
C ALA A 112 -16.11 14.59 -18.78
N TYR A 113 -15.19 14.10 -17.95
CA TYR A 113 -14.41 12.91 -18.22
C TYR A 113 -14.03 12.15 -16.95
N SER A 114 -14.01 10.82 -17.07
CA SER A 114 -13.49 9.86 -16.10
C SER A 114 -12.27 9.09 -16.62
N ARG A 115 -12.00 9.21 -17.92
CA ARG A 115 -10.87 8.61 -18.65
C ARG A 115 -10.33 9.59 -19.67
N LEU A 116 -9.06 9.42 -20.06
CA LEU A 116 -8.39 10.33 -20.98
C LEU A 116 -9.09 10.43 -22.35
N ALA A 117 -9.57 9.31 -22.91
CA ALA A 117 -10.28 9.32 -24.20
C ALA A 117 -11.59 10.13 -24.17
N GLU A 118 -12.23 10.28 -23.00
CA GLU A 118 -13.45 11.06 -22.86
C GLU A 118 -13.20 12.57 -22.93
N VAL A 119 -11.95 13.03 -22.83
CA VAL A 119 -11.58 14.44 -23.06
C VAL A 119 -11.97 14.90 -24.47
N ALA A 120 -12.03 13.97 -25.43
CA ALA A 120 -12.47 14.26 -26.79
C ALA A 120 -13.99 14.55 -26.89
N LEU A 121 -14.78 14.20 -25.87
CA LEU A 121 -16.23 14.44 -25.86
C LEU A 121 -16.50 15.79 -25.20
N LEU A 122 -17.14 16.70 -25.94
CA LEU A 122 -17.58 17.96 -25.34
C LEU A 122 -18.77 17.71 -24.38
N PRO A 123 -18.90 18.53 -23.33
CA PRO A 123 -20.07 18.50 -22.46
C PRO A 123 -21.34 18.78 -23.26
N GLU A 124 -22.43 18.08 -22.93
CA GLU A 124 -23.74 18.38 -23.51
C GLU A 124 -24.25 19.74 -23.00
N ALA A 125 -24.91 20.50 -23.87
CA ALA A 125 -25.37 21.87 -23.59
C ALA A 125 -26.42 21.97 -22.46
N SER A 126 -26.90 20.85 -21.93
CA SER A 126 -27.93 20.76 -20.88
C SER A 126 -27.39 20.88 -19.44
N ALA A 127 -26.09 21.06 -19.25
CA ALA A 127 -25.50 21.14 -17.92
C ALA A 127 -25.78 22.50 -17.27
N THR A 128 -26.68 22.51 -16.28
CA THR A 128 -27.00 23.61 -15.35
C THR A 128 -26.05 24.81 -15.37
N ASP A 129 -26.56 25.99 -15.74
CA ASP A 129 -25.83 27.27 -15.76
C ASP A 129 -25.32 27.70 -14.37
N ASP A 130 -25.92 27.17 -13.29
CA ASP A 130 -25.57 27.46 -11.89
C ASP A 130 -24.34 26.69 -11.36
N ALA A 131 -23.71 25.82 -12.15
CA ALA A 131 -22.61 24.97 -11.67
C ALA A 131 -21.34 25.78 -11.38
N LEU A 132 -20.79 25.65 -10.16
CA LEU A 132 -19.59 26.37 -9.71
C LEU A 132 -18.32 25.53 -9.82
N LEU A 133 -18.44 24.22 -9.62
CA LEU A 133 -17.32 23.29 -9.56
C LEU A 133 -17.55 22.12 -10.53
N GLU A 134 -16.51 21.80 -11.29
CA GLU A 134 -16.42 20.59 -12.08
C GLU A 134 -15.28 19.73 -11.53
N PHE A 135 -15.59 18.51 -11.11
CA PHE A 135 -14.61 17.62 -10.50
C PHE A 135 -14.41 16.38 -11.38
N CYS A 136 -13.28 16.33 -12.08
CA CYS A 136 -12.91 15.23 -12.95
C CYS A 136 -11.90 14.31 -12.26
N THR A 137 -12.00 13.00 -12.50
CA THR A 137 -11.07 12.01 -11.95
C THR A 137 -10.37 11.27 -13.07
N LEU A 138 -9.05 11.08 -12.95
CA LEU A 138 -8.26 10.27 -13.86
C LEU A 138 -7.43 9.26 -13.07
N THR A 139 -7.21 8.08 -13.64
CA THR A 139 -6.33 7.08 -13.04
C THR A 139 -5.22 6.71 -14.04
N PRO A 140 -3.94 6.92 -13.69
CA PRO A 140 -2.85 6.70 -14.64
C PRO A 140 -2.79 5.30 -15.20
N SER A 141 -3.02 4.27 -14.38
CA SER A 141 -2.97 2.88 -14.83
C SER A 141 -4.06 2.48 -15.83
N THR A 142 -5.15 3.24 -15.95
CA THR A 142 -6.22 2.93 -16.93
C THR A 142 -6.40 4.01 -17.99
N SER A 143 -5.92 5.23 -17.73
CA SER A 143 -6.00 6.38 -18.61
C SER A 143 -4.69 6.69 -19.32
N PHE A 144 -3.55 6.31 -18.73
CA PHE A 144 -2.20 6.53 -19.25
C PHE A 144 -1.44 5.21 -19.49
N SER A 145 -1.80 4.11 -18.80
CA SER A 145 -1.23 2.78 -19.02
C SER A 145 -2.09 1.94 -19.96
N MET A 146 -1.65 1.88 -21.21
CA MET A 146 -2.18 0.94 -22.18
C MET A 146 -1.52 -0.41 -21.93
N THR A 147 -2.16 -1.24 -21.11
CA THR A 147 -1.81 -2.66 -21.01
C THR A 147 -1.91 -3.31 -22.39
N TYR A 148 -1.23 -4.46 -22.60
CA TYR A 148 -1.25 -5.26 -23.84
C TYR A 148 -2.65 -5.67 -24.37
N GLY A 149 -3.74 -5.23 -23.76
CA GLY A 149 -5.12 -5.47 -24.22
C GLY A 149 -5.69 -4.34 -25.08
N ALA A 150 -6.82 -4.60 -25.73
CA ALA A 150 -7.53 -3.69 -26.66
C ALA A 150 -8.25 -2.48 -26.01
N GLY A 151 -8.02 -2.21 -24.73
CA GLY A 151 -8.73 -1.15 -23.99
C GLY A 151 -10.17 -1.52 -23.64
N ASN A 152 -10.96 -0.53 -23.21
CA ASN A 152 -12.35 -0.75 -22.84
C ASN A 152 -13.33 -0.40 -23.99
N ARG A 153 -14.54 -0.98 -23.97
CA ARG A 153 -15.58 -0.77 -25.01
C ARG A 153 -15.84 0.72 -25.29
N ARG A 154 -16.01 1.53 -24.24
CA ARG A 154 -16.35 2.97 -24.38
C ARG A 154 -15.22 3.79 -25.01
N GLU A 155 -13.98 3.54 -24.61
CA GLU A 155 -12.77 4.15 -25.19
C GLU A 155 -12.69 3.84 -26.69
N ARG A 156 -12.88 2.56 -27.07
CA ARG A 156 -12.86 2.15 -28.48
C ARG A 156 -13.97 2.82 -29.30
N LEU A 157 -15.16 2.97 -28.74
CA LEU A 157 -16.27 3.67 -29.40
C LEU A 157 -15.95 5.14 -29.67
N ILE A 158 -15.32 5.84 -28.72
CA ILE A 158 -14.93 7.25 -28.88
C ILE A 158 -13.85 7.39 -29.94
N ILE A 159 -12.82 6.54 -29.89
CA ILE A 159 -11.74 6.52 -30.90
C ILE A 159 -12.33 6.26 -32.28
N PHE A 160 -13.20 5.26 -32.40
CA PHE A 160 -13.81 4.92 -33.67
C PHE A 160 -14.72 6.03 -34.19
N ALA A 161 -15.53 6.65 -33.33
CA ALA A 161 -16.35 7.80 -33.70
C ALA A 161 -15.51 8.99 -34.17
N ALA A 162 -14.36 9.26 -33.54
CA ALA A 162 -13.42 10.30 -33.98
C ALA A 162 -12.73 9.94 -35.30
N LEU A 163 -12.36 8.68 -35.49
CA LEU A 163 -11.76 8.18 -36.73
C LEU A 163 -12.73 8.32 -37.92
N LEU A 164 -14.01 8.00 -37.73
CA LEU A 164 -15.06 8.09 -38.75
C LEU A 164 -15.42 9.52 -39.17
N LYS A 165 -14.84 10.55 -38.54
CA LYS A 165 -14.93 11.94 -39.01
C LYS A 165 -13.95 12.24 -40.15
N ASP A 166 -12.97 11.36 -40.41
CA ASP A 166 -12.08 11.48 -41.56
C ASP A 166 -12.84 11.07 -42.85
N PRO A 167 -12.72 11.85 -43.95
CA PRO A 167 -13.48 11.60 -45.18
C PRO A 167 -13.08 10.29 -45.90
N GLU A 168 -11.85 9.80 -45.72
CA GLU A 168 -11.36 8.57 -46.36
C GLU A 168 -11.76 7.32 -45.56
N ILE A 169 -11.91 7.44 -44.24
CA ILE A 169 -12.26 6.32 -43.35
C ILE A 169 -13.76 6.24 -43.05
N GLY A 170 -14.48 7.36 -43.04
CA GLY A 170 -15.92 7.42 -42.77
C GLY A 170 -16.77 6.40 -43.57
N PRO A 171 -16.54 6.24 -44.89
CA PRO A 171 -17.25 5.24 -45.70
C PRO A 171 -16.95 3.77 -45.34
N LEU A 172 -15.84 3.51 -44.64
CA LEU A 172 -15.34 2.16 -44.30
C LEU A 172 -15.83 1.67 -42.92
N GLN A 173 -16.90 2.27 -42.38
CA GLN A 173 -17.40 1.98 -41.04
C GLN A 173 -17.69 0.50 -40.83
N ASP A 174 -18.40 -0.13 -41.77
CA ASP A 174 -18.90 -1.49 -41.57
C ASP A 174 -17.75 -2.51 -41.58
N GLN A 175 -16.74 -2.28 -42.42
CA GLN A 175 -15.54 -3.12 -42.50
C GLN A 175 -14.63 -2.96 -41.27
N LEU A 176 -14.50 -1.73 -40.75
CA LEU A 176 -13.62 -1.44 -39.60
C LEU A 176 -14.30 -1.65 -38.24
N SER A 177 -15.63 -1.73 -38.19
CA SER A 177 -16.37 -1.94 -36.93
C SER A 177 -15.92 -3.22 -36.22
N ASP A 178 -15.56 -4.26 -36.98
CA ASP A 178 -15.10 -5.53 -36.44
C ASP A 178 -13.75 -5.43 -35.72
N LEU A 179 -12.83 -4.58 -36.21
CA LEU A 179 -11.53 -4.32 -35.59
C LEU A 179 -11.70 -3.65 -34.20
N PHE A 180 -12.59 -2.65 -34.11
CA PHE A 180 -12.83 -1.91 -32.87
C PHE A 180 -13.78 -2.64 -31.90
N ARG A 181 -14.64 -3.54 -32.38
CA ARG A 181 -15.49 -4.37 -31.52
C ARG A 181 -14.65 -5.39 -30.74
N GLU A 182 -13.61 -5.94 -31.36
CA GLU A 182 -12.72 -6.97 -30.80
C GLU A 182 -13.54 -8.16 -30.21
N ARG A 183 -13.41 -8.47 -28.91
CA ARG A 183 -14.10 -9.61 -28.28
C ARG A 183 -15.55 -9.32 -27.83
N VAL A 184 -16.11 -8.15 -28.14
CA VAL A 184 -17.48 -7.80 -27.75
C VAL A 184 -18.48 -8.60 -28.60
N GLN A 185 -19.20 -9.54 -27.98
CA GLN A 185 -20.19 -10.40 -28.66
C GLN A 185 -21.54 -9.68 -28.90
N ASP A 186 -21.84 -8.66 -28.11
CA ASP A 186 -23.04 -7.83 -28.23
C ASP A 186 -22.92 -6.82 -29.38
N VAL A 187 -23.27 -7.24 -30.60
CA VAL A 187 -23.20 -6.41 -31.81
C VAL A 187 -24.25 -5.29 -31.78
N ASN A 188 -25.48 -5.60 -31.37
CA ASN A 188 -26.57 -4.64 -31.36
C ASN A 188 -26.31 -3.50 -30.38
N GLY A 189 -25.81 -3.81 -29.17
CA GLY A 189 -25.41 -2.79 -28.22
C GLY A 189 -24.20 -1.98 -28.69
N TRP A 190 -23.22 -2.60 -29.37
CA TRP A 190 -22.08 -1.86 -29.94
C TRP A 190 -22.53 -0.80 -30.95
N VAL A 191 -23.42 -1.17 -31.88
CA VAL A 191 -23.97 -0.26 -32.90
C VAL A 191 -24.80 0.85 -32.25
N SER A 192 -25.63 0.51 -31.25
CA SER A 192 -26.42 1.48 -30.50
C SER A 192 -25.53 2.50 -29.76
N ASP A 193 -24.50 2.03 -29.05
CA ASP A 193 -23.57 2.89 -28.33
C ASP A 193 -22.76 3.77 -29.29
N LEU A 194 -22.33 3.24 -30.45
CA LEU A 194 -21.62 4.01 -31.46
C LEU A 194 -22.48 5.14 -32.01
N LYS A 195 -23.77 4.88 -32.25
CA LYS A 195 -24.73 5.90 -32.66
C LYS A 195 -24.89 6.98 -31.59
N ALA A 196 -24.98 6.58 -30.32
CA ALA A 196 -25.05 7.51 -29.19
C ALA A 196 -23.80 8.40 -29.08
N ILE A 197 -22.59 7.82 -29.21
CA ILE A 197 -21.34 8.58 -29.19
C ILE A 197 -21.21 9.50 -30.42
N LYS A 198 -21.62 9.05 -31.61
CA LYS A 198 -21.62 9.87 -32.84
C LYS A 198 -22.58 11.06 -32.76
N ALA A 199 -23.66 10.94 -32.00
CA ALA A 199 -24.60 12.03 -31.76
C ALA A 199 -24.01 13.13 -30.85
N ARG A 200 -22.98 12.80 -30.05
CA ARG A 200 -22.27 13.77 -29.23
C ARG A 200 -21.31 14.61 -30.06
N THR A 201 -21.07 15.84 -29.62
CA THR A 201 -20.07 16.72 -30.22
C THR A 201 -18.67 16.33 -29.74
N LEU A 202 -17.78 16.05 -30.69
CA LEU A 202 -16.36 15.78 -30.43
C LEU A 202 -15.56 17.10 -30.50
N ASP A 203 -14.49 17.20 -29.70
CA ASP A 203 -13.56 18.33 -29.73
C ASP A 203 -12.83 18.36 -31.09
N VAL A 204 -13.03 19.45 -31.82
CA VAL A 204 -12.50 19.63 -33.19
C VAL A 204 -10.97 19.60 -33.20
N GLN A 205 -10.31 20.14 -32.18
CA GLN A 205 -8.84 20.15 -32.11
C GLN A 205 -8.31 18.74 -31.86
N VAL A 206 -8.93 17.99 -30.94
CA VAL A 206 -8.53 16.59 -30.68
C VAL A 206 -8.67 15.74 -31.94
N VAL A 207 -9.79 15.86 -32.65
CA VAL A 207 -10.04 15.09 -33.89
C VAL A 207 -9.07 15.50 -35.00
N ALA A 208 -8.87 16.79 -35.23
CA ALA A 208 -7.95 17.28 -36.26
C ALA A 208 -6.49 16.88 -35.98
N ASP A 209 -6.03 16.99 -34.74
CA ASP A 209 -4.70 16.55 -34.33
C ASP A 209 -4.54 15.03 -34.44
N PHE A 210 -5.60 14.27 -34.12
CA PHE A 210 -5.62 12.83 -34.27
C PHE A 210 -5.48 12.40 -35.73
N HIS A 211 -6.26 12.96 -36.65
CA HIS A 211 -6.15 12.66 -38.08
C HIS A 211 -4.77 13.05 -38.64
N ARG A 212 -4.26 14.23 -38.25
CA ARG A 212 -2.91 14.66 -38.65
C ARG A 212 -1.83 13.67 -38.22
N LYS A 213 -1.88 13.20 -36.96
CA LYS A 213 -0.93 12.23 -36.45
C LYS A 213 -1.07 10.85 -37.07
N LEU A 214 -2.29 10.39 -37.38
CA LEU A 214 -2.49 9.11 -38.07
C LEU A 214 -1.87 9.12 -39.47
N ARG A 215 -1.92 10.25 -40.18
CA ARG A 215 -1.28 10.42 -41.50
C ARG A 215 0.25 10.47 -41.41
N SER A 216 0.81 11.00 -40.32
CA SER A 216 2.27 11.09 -40.14
C SER A 216 2.91 9.87 -39.46
N THR A 217 2.14 9.06 -38.74
CA THR A 217 2.65 7.87 -38.03
C THR A 217 2.85 6.73 -39.02
N LYS A 218 4.12 6.38 -39.26
CA LYS A 218 4.49 5.23 -40.10
C LYS A 218 4.51 3.96 -39.26
N VAL A 219 3.90 2.90 -39.79
CA VAL A 219 3.97 1.54 -39.24
C VAL A 219 5.24 0.86 -39.81
N PRO A 220 5.80 -0.23 -39.23
CA PRO A 220 7.05 -0.85 -39.72
C PRO A 220 7.12 -1.22 -41.21
N CYS A 221 5.98 -1.23 -41.92
CA CYS A 221 5.88 -1.43 -43.37
C CYS A 221 5.94 -0.13 -44.20
N GLU A 222 6.38 0.99 -43.63
CA GLU A 222 6.47 2.35 -44.22
C GLU A 222 5.15 2.99 -44.68
N ARG A 223 4.03 2.28 -44.59
CA ARG A 223 2.68 2.80 -44.85
C ARG A 223 2.20 3.69 -43.70
N SER A 224 1.40 4.70 -44.03
CA SER A 224 0.71 5.49 -43.01
C SER A 224 -0.32 4.63 -42.26
N MET A 225 -0.62 4.95 -41.00
CA MET A 225 -1.63 4.23 -40.21
C MET A 225 -3.00 4.21 -40.92
N LEU A 226 -3.30 5.27 -41.68
CA LEU A 226 -4.54 5.42 -42.44
C LEU A 226 -4.61 4.43 -43.62
N GLU A 227 -3.51 4.26 -44.36
CA GLU A 227 -3.40 3.25 -45.43
C GLU A 227 -3.53 1.81 -44.89
N VAL A 228 -2.98 1.54 -43.71
CA VAL A 228 -3.09 0.23 -43.06
C VAL A 228 -4.55 -0.07 -42.71
N LEU A 229 -5.30 0.92 -42.21
CA LEU A 229 -6.72 0.78 -41.94
C LEU A 229 -7.54 0.55 -43.21
N GLN A 230 -7.24 1.25 -44.30
CA GLN A 230 -7.86 1.01 -45.61
C GLN A 230 -7.59 -0.41 -46.12
N HIS A 231 -6.36 -0.91 -45.92
CA HIS A 231 -5.99 -2.27 -46.28
C HIS A 231 -6.78 -3.31 -45.46
N ILE A 232 -6.87 -3.14 -44.13
CA ILE A 232 -7.68 -4.01 -43.28
C ILE A 232 -9.15 -4.00 -43.71
N ALA A 233 -9.69 -2.84 -44.06
CA ALA A 233 -11.06 -2.73 -44.54
C ALA A 233 -11.31 -3.48 -45.85
N GLN A 234 -10.32 -3.58 -46.73
CA GLN A 234 -10.42 -4.29 -48.02
C GLN A 234 -10.29 -5.81 -47.88
N PHE A 235 -9.38 -6.30 -47.04
CA PHE A 235 -9.06 -7.72 -46.92
C PHE A 235 -9.80 -8.43 -45.77
N GLY A 236 -10.49 -7.67 -44.93
CA GLY A 236 -11.21 -8.18 -43.76
C GLY A 236 -10.33 -8.24 -42.50
N VAL A 237 -10.98 -8.27 -41.34
CA VAL A 237 -10.34 -8.29 -40.02
C VAL A 237 -10.05 -9.74 -39.59
N ASP A 238 -8.78 -10.08 -39.44
CA ASP A 238 -8.33 -11.38 -38.89
C ASP A 238 -8.04 -11.27 -37.38
N ARG A 239 -9.03 -11.71 -36.59
CA ARG A 239 -9.05 -11.56 -35.12
C ARG A 239 -7.96 -12.36 -34.39
N ASP A 240 -7.35 -13.35 -35.03
CA ASP A 240 -6.30 -14.17 -34.41
C ASP A 240 -4.91 -13.55 -34.60
N ARG A 241 -4.76 -12.62 -35.55
CA ARG A 241 -3.48 -12.01 -35.91
C ARG A 241 -2.99 -11.01 -34.84
N SER A 242 -1.75 -11.18 -34.41
CA SER A 242 -1.11 -10.27 -33.43
C SER A 242 -0.91 -8.85 -33.97
N GLU A 243 -0.86 -8.68 -35.28
CA GLU A 243 -0.59 -7.41 -35.96
C GLU A 243 -1.75 -6.41 -35.80
N GLU A 244 -3.01 -6.84 -35.94
CA GLU A 244 -4.19 -5.99 -35.79
C GLU A 244 -4.37 -5.47 -34.36
N ARG A 245 -4.06 -6.32 -33.37
CA ARG A 245 -4.01 -5.90 -31.95
C ARG A 245 -2.92 -4.85 -31.71
N GLY A 246 -1.78 -4.97 -32.40
CA GLY A 246 -0.71 -3.97 -32.38
C GLY A 246 -1.17 -2.63 -32.96
N ILE A 247 -1.86 -2.65 -34.10
CA ILE A 247 -2.41 -1.44 -34.75
C ILE A 247 -3.42 -0.74 -33.84
N LEU A 248 -4.35 -1.49 -33.23
CA LEU A 248 -5.31 -0.91 -32.30
C LEU A 248 -4.62 -0.27 -31.09
N ARG A 249 -3.52 -0.85 -30.59
CA ARG A 249 -2.70 -0.25 -29.53
C ARG A 249 -2.09 1.07 -29.99
N GLU A 250 -1.48 1.12 -31.17
CA GLU A 250 -0.88 2.35 -31.71
C GLU A 250 -1.92 3.45 -31.91
N ILE A 251 -3.08 3.14 -32.49
CA ILE A 251 -4.17 4.11 -32.68
C ILE A 251 -4.64 4.66 -31.33
N ARG A 252 -4.78 3.79 -30.32
CA ARG A 252 -5.14 4.21 -28.96
C ARG A 252 -4.07 5.15 -28.39
N LEU A 253 -2.79 4.82 -28.53
CA LEU A 253 -1.68 5.66 -28.07
C LEU A 253 -1.72 7.04 -28.72
N VAL A 254 -1.86 7.12 -30.04
CA VAL A 254 -1.94 8.38 -30.77
C VAL A 254 -3.14 9.21 -30.29
N PHE A 255 -4.30 8.58 -30.12
CA PHE A 255 -5.50 9.25 -29.62
C PHE A 255 -5.34 9.78 -28.19
N ALA A 256 -4.75 8.97 -27.30
CA ALA A 256 -4.44 9.35 -25.93
C ALA A 256 -3.52 10.58 -25.87
N HIS A 257 -2.48 10.63 -26.72
CA HIS A 257 -1.60 11.80 -26.81
C HIS A 257 -2.35 13.06 -27.26
N CYS A 258 -3.29 12.97 -28.21
CA CYS A 258 -4.10 14.11 -28.62
C CYS A 258 -5.04 14.58 -27.50
N CYS A 259 -5.69 13.65 -26.80
CA CYS A 259 -6.54 13.96 -25.65
C CYS A 259 -5.75 14.63 -24.51
N ALA A 260 -4.54 14.13 -24.21
CA ALA A 260 -3.69 14.69 -23.16
C ALA A 260 -3.24 16.12 -23.43
N ALA A 261 -2.96 16.46 -24.70
CA ALA A 261 -2.63 17.82 -25.10
C ALA A 261 -3.76 18.81 -24.76
N GLN A 262 -5.02 18.37 -24.90
CA GLN A 262 -6.21 19.18 -24.69
C GLN A 262 -6.81 19.07 -23.27
N LEU A 263 -6.22 18.28 -22.37
CA LEU A 263 -6.71 18.07 -21.01
C LEU A 263 -6.60 19.34 -20.16
N LYS A 264 -7.55 20.28 -20.19
CA LYS A 264 -7.49 21.54 -19.42
C LYS A 264 -8.07 21.38 -18.01
N ALA A 265 -7.42 21.95 -17.00
CA ALA A 265 -7.90 22.08 -15.62
C ALA A 265 -7.37 23.36 -14.95
N ASP A 266 -8.09 23.89 -13.97
CA ASP A 266 -7.63 25.04 -13.17
C ASP A 266 -6.76 24.61 -11.98
N LEU A 267 -6.97 23.39 -11.49
CA LEU A 267 -6.15 22.75 -10.47
C LEU A 267 -6.01 21.26 -10.76
N PHE A 268 -4.77 20.79 -10.83
CA PHE A 268 -4.42 19.37 -10.82
C PHE A 268 -4.05 18.94 -9.40
N ILE A 269 -4.64 17.85 -8.93
CA ILE A 269 -4.28 17.22 -7.66
C ILE A 269 -3.77 15.81 -7.97
N LEU A 270 -2.50 15.54 -7.68
CA LEU A 270 -1.91 14.21 -7.87
C LEU A 270 -1.71 13.58 -6.50
N ASP A 271 -2.45 12.51 -6.24
CA ASP A 271 -2.35 11.73 -5.01
C ASP A 271 -1.68 10.38 -5.28
N GLU A 272 -0.91 9.91 -4.31
CA GLU A 272 -0.06 8.72 -4.42
C GLU A 272 0.83 8.72 -5.67
N PHE A 273 1.35 9.89 -6.07
CA PHE A 273 2.09 10.02 -7.32
C PHE A 273 3.36 9.14 -7.37
N GLN A 274 3.90 8.75 -6.22
CA GLN A 274 5.03 7.83 -6.09
C GLN A 274 4.76 6.42 -6.64
N ARG A 275 3.49 6.07 -6.93
CA ARG A 275 3.15 4.83 -7.63
C ARG A 275 3.31 4.94 -9.15
N PHE A 276 3.62 6.12 -9.66
CA PHE A 276 3.76 6.38 -11.09
C PHE A 276 5.09 7.09 -11.36
N ASP A 277 6.19 6.34 -11.18
CA ASP A 277 7.53 6.82 -11.54
C ASP A 277 7.56 7.35 -12.99
N SER A 278 6.80 6.73 -13.89
CA SER A 278 6.66 7.16 -15.29
C SER A 278 5.99 8.53 -15.50
N LEU A 279 5.20 9.05 -14.54
CA LEU A 279 4.63 10.40 -14.69
C LEU A 279 5.65 11.51 -14.39
N LEU A 280 6.68 11.18 -13.61
CA LEU A 280 7.69 12.14 -13.13
C LEU A 280 9.00 12.04 -13.91
N ASP A 281 9.26 10.90 -14.54
CA ASP A 281 10.46 10.71 -15.33
C ASP A 281 10.39 11.50 -16.65
N GLN A 282 11.27 12.50 -16.78
CA GLN A 282 11.39 13.33 -17.98
C GLN A 282 12.40 12.74 -18.98
N SER A 283 13.14 11.70 -18.59
CA SER A 283 14.23 11.09 -19.36
C SER A 283 13.81 9.86 -20.15
N ASP A 284 12.83 9.10 -19.66
CA ASP A 284 12.39 7.87 -20.30
C ASP A 284 11.46 8.15 -21.49
N GLU A 285 11.72 7.50 -22.63
CA GLU A 285 10.85 7.46 -23.83
C GLU A 285 9.66 6.48 -23.67
N ASN A 286 9.26 6.16 -22.44
CA ASN A 286 8.12 5.28 -22.21
C ASN A 286 6.79 5.95 -22.61
N GLU A 287 5.85 5.20 -23.17
CA GLU A 287 4.54 5.71 -23.63
C GLU A 287 3.80 6.52 -22.55
N HIS A 288 3.99 6.15 -21.27
CA HIS A 288 3.36 6.79 -20.12
C HIS A 288 3.96 8.15 -19.78
N SER A 289 5.29 8.30 -19.90
CA SER A 289 5.98 9.57 -19.61
C SER A 289 5.68 10.59 -20.69
N LEU A 290 5.54 10.19 -21.96
CA LEU A 290 5.14 11.09 -23.04
C LEU A 290 3.77 11.71 -22.82
N ILE A 291 2.79 10.91 -22.37
CA ILE A 291 1.44 11.43 -22.09
C ILE A 291 1.47 12.36 -20.86
N ALA A 292 2.20 12.00 -19.80
CA ALA A 292 2.35 12.82 -18.61
C ALA A 292 3.05 14.16 -18.91
N GLN A 293 4.14 14.11 -19.68
CA GLN A 293 4.85 15.28 -20.17
C GLN A 293 3.91 16.17 -20.98
N GLN A 294 3.07 15.61 -21.84
CA GLN A 294 2.14 16.41 -22.63
C GLN A 294 1.12 17.17 -21.76
N VAL A 295 0.71 16.61 -20.63
CA VAL A 295 -0.18 17.29 -19.67
C VAL A 295 0.55 18.40 -18.91
N PHE A 296 1.80 18.17 -18.48
CA PHE A 296 2.48 19.05 -17.51
C PHE A 296 3.60 19.94 -18.07
N ARG A 297 4.19 19.67 -19.24
CA ARG A 297 5.42 20.31 -19.75
C ARG A 297 5.21 21.74 -20.26
N ASN A 298 4.05 22.03 -20.87
CA ASN A 298 3.81 23.30 -21.58
C ASN A 298 2.90 24.29 -20.82
N ARG A 299 2.64 24.04 -19.53
CA ARG A 299 1.60 24.76 -18.79
C ARG A 299 2.17 25.47 -17.57
N ARG A 300 2.80 26.62 -17.81
CA ARG A 300 3.37 27.47 -16.76
C ARG A 300 2.32 28.12 -15.83
N ARG A 301 1.02 28.01 -16.14
CA ARG A 301 -0.06 28.67 -15.39
C ARG A 301 -1.02 27.71 -14.68
N ASP A 302 -0.90 26.40 -14.90
CA ASP A 302 -1.80 25.44 -14.28
C ASP A 302 -1.33 25.17 -12.84
N LYS A 303 -2.23 25.27 -11.87
CA LYS A 303 -1.92 24.99 -10.47
C LYS A 303 -1.82 23.49 -10.27
N ILE A 304 -0.72 23.00 -9.71
CA ILE A 304 -0.46 21.59 -9.46
C ILE A 304 -0.17 21.37 -7.98
N LEU A 305 -0.94 20.49 -7.36
CA LEU A 305 -0.78 20.05 -5.98
C LEU A 305 -0.43 18.56 -5.94
N LEU A 306 0.77 18.25 -5.47
CA LEU A 306 1.21 16.87 -5.24
C LEU A 306 0.95 16.50 -3.78
N LEU A 307 0.34 15.35 -3.53
CA LEU A 307 0.11 14.80 -2.19
C LEU A 307 0.96 13.55 -2.00
N SER A 308 1.87 13.55 -1.02
CA SER A 308 2.69 12.39 -0.66
C SER A 308 2.71 12.17 0.84
N ALA A 309 2.73 10.91 1.24
CA ALA A 309 2.95 10.52 2.63
C ALA A 309 4.38 10.06 2.93
N THR A 310 5.18 9.81 1.89
CA THR A 310 6.48 9.17 2.01
C THR A 310 7.59 10.21 1.90
N PRO A 311 8.50 10.31 2.89
CA PRO A 311 9.71 11.11 2.75
C PRO A 311 10.60 10.50 1.67
N PHE A 312 11.03 11.33 0.72
CA PHE A 312 12.12 10.97 -0.17
C PHE A 312 13.42 11.03 0.63
N LYS A 313 14.24 9.98 0.54
CA LYS A 313 15.52 9.95 1.24
C LYS A 313 16.50 10.88 0.52
N ALA A 314 16.89 11.97 1.17
CA ALA A 314 17.95 12.86 0.68
C ALA A 314 19.35 12.21 0.75
N MET A 315 19.50 11.14 1.54
CA MET A 315 20.74 10.39 1.75
C MET A 315 20.47 8.89 1.51
N SER A 316 21.16 8.29 0.55
CA SER A 316 21.26 6.84 0.37
C SER A 316 22.48 6.31 1.11
N THR A 317 22.35 5.11 1.68
CA THR A 317 23.48 4.36 2.23
C THR A 317 24.04 3.40 1.16
N ILE A 318 25.29 2.93 1.30
CA ILE A 318 25.90 1.93 0.39
C ILE A 318 24.98 0.69 0.24
N ASN A 319 24.29 0.31 1.33
CA ASN A 319 23.32 -0.79 1.32
C ASN A 319 21.99 -0.47 0.62
N ASP A 320 21.69 0.80 0.31
CA ASP A 320 20.54 1.22 -0.49
C ASP A 320 20.86 1.21 -2.00
N ASP A 321 22.14 1.38 -2.40
CA ASP A 321 22.56 1.41 -3.81
C ASP A 321 22.66 0.01 -4.47
N GLU A 322 22.75 -1.08 -3.69
CA GLU A 322 22.89 -2.45 -4.23
C GLU A 322 21.57 -3.09 -4.74
N ASN A 323 20.39 -2.53 -4.42
CA ASN A 323 19.09 -3.17 -4.72
C ASN A 323 18.01 -2.24 -5.33
N ASP A 324 18.25 -0.93 -5.45
CA ASP A 324 17.23 -0.01 -5.95
C ASP A 324 17.90 1.13 -6.73
N ASP A 325 17.46 1.39 -7.96
CA ASP A 325 17.86 2.59 -8.69
C ASP A 325 17.39 3.84 -7.93
N GLY A 326 18.32 4.45 -7.19
CA GLY A 326 18.38 5.85 -6.80
C GLY A 326 17.12 6.50 -6.20
N HIS A 327 16.85 6.29 -4.91
CA HIS A 327 15.93 7.17 -4.15
C HIS A 327 16.29 8.66 -4.32
N LEU A 328 17.58 8.95 -4.45
CA LEU A 328 18.08 10.29 -4.75
C LEU A 328 17.70 10.76 -6.15
N ILE A 329 17.77 9.87 -7.15
CA ILE A 329 17.37 10.16 -8.54
C ILE A 329 15.88 10.51 -8.55
N LYS A 330 15.04 9.75 -7.84
CA LYS A 330 13.60 10.06 -7.71
C LYS A 330 13.35 11.40 -7.06
N LEU A 331 14.09 11.74 -6.00
CA LEU A 331 14.01 13.07 -5.39
C LEU A 331 14.41 14.17 -6.37
N GLN A 332 15.50 13.99 -7.12
CA GLN A 332 15.93 14.93 -8.14
C GLN A 332 14.88 15.10 -9.26
N GLN A 333 14.24 14.01 -9.71
CA GLN A 333 13.14 14.05 -10.67
C GLN A 333 11.96 14.87 -10.16
N ILE A 334 11.58 14.71 -8.89
CA ILE A 334 10.51 15.48 -8.26
C ILE A 334 10.88 16.95 -8.14
N LEU A 335 12.10 17.27 -7.72
CA LEU A 335 12.57 18.65 -7.61
C LEU A 335 12.62 19.34 -9.00
N ARG A 336 13.05 18.61 -10.04
CA ARG A 336 12.95 19.08 -11.44
C ARG A 336 11.50 19.32 -11.84
N PHE A 337 10.60 18.42 -11.49
CA PHE A 337 9.17 18.59 -11.75
C PHE A 337 8.59 19.80 -11.02
N LEU A 338 9.01 20.08 -9.78
CA LEU A 338 8.58 21.27 -9.01
C LEU A 338 9.21 22.59 -9.52
N ASN A 339 10.02 22.54 -10.58
CA ASN A 339 10.79 23.65 -11.17
C ASN A 339 11.87 24.24 -10.24
N LEU A 340 12.51 23.43 -9.41
CA LEU A 340 13.78 23.83 -8.79
C LEU A 340 14.90 23.72 -9.83
N THR A 341 14.94 24.69 -10.74
CA THR A 341 15.92 24.73 -11.83
C THR A 341 16.71 26.04 -11.78
N PRO A 342 18.05 26.00 -11.76
CA PRO A 342 18.89 24.80 -11.85
C PRO A 342 19.15 24.12 -10.49
N LEU A 343 19.22 22.77 -10.50
CA LEU A 343 19.64 21.93 -9.35
C LEU A 343 21.08 22.19 -8.88
N THR A 344 21.80 23.10 -9.55
CA THR A 344 23.19 23.46 -9.27
C THR A 344 23.38 24.07 -7.89
N THR A 345 22.36 24.68 -7.29
CA THR A 345 22.40 25.21 -5.92
C THR A 345 21.98 24.16 -4.88
N TYR A 346 21.07 23.24 -5.24
CA TYR A 346 20.60 22.19 -4.34
C TYR A 346 21.66 21.13 -4.05
N GLU A 347 22.38 20.65 -5.06
CA GLU A 347 23.37 19.57 -4.86
C GLU A 347 24.52 19.95 -3.92
N PRO A 348 25.13 21.14 -4.01
CA PRO A 348 26.14 21.59 -3.06
C PRO A 348 25.59 21.71 -1.63
N ALA A 349 24.41 22.32 -1.44
CA ALA A 349 23.78 22.45 -0.13
C ALA A 349 23.50 21.08 0.50
N ARG A 350 23.00 20.13 -0.30
CA ARG A 350 22.79 18.74 0.13
C ARG A 350 24.10 18.04 0.51
N LYS A 351 25.15 18.19 -0.30
CA LYS A 351 26.48 17.61 -0.02
C LYS A 351 27.08 18.19 1.25
N SER A 352 26.91 19.48 1.50
CA SER A 352 27.34 20.16 2.74
C SER A 352 26.63 19.60 3.98
N LEU A 353 25.30 19.42 3.91
CA LEU A 353 24.54 18.77 4.98
C LEU A 353 25.00 17.33 5.20
N GLN A 354 25.26 16.58 4.12
CA GLN A 354 25.79 15.22 4.20
C GLN A 354 27.18 15.18 4.86
N SER A 355 28.10 16.07 4.51
CA SER A 355 29.43 16.12 5.13
C SER A 355 29.33 16.44 6.62
N GLU A 356 28.42 17.33 7.00
CA GLU A 356 28.21 17.70 8.40
C GLU A 356 27.66 16.52 9.21
N LEU A 357 26.66 15.80 8.68
CA LEU A 357 26.13 14.60 9.31
C LEU A 357 27.17 13.47 9.42
N MET A 358 28.10 13.36 8.47
CA MET A 358 29.16 12.35 8.50
C MET A 358 30.19 12.59 9.61
N ARG A 359 30.29 13.81 10.15
CA ARG A 359 31.13 14.11 11.32
C ARG A 359 30.71 13.32 12.56
N LEU A 360 29.42 12.96 12.68
CA LEU A 360 28.94 12.10 13.78
C LEU A 360 29.57 10.70 13.81
N ARG A 361 30.20 10.26 12.72
CA ARG A 361 30.95 8.99 12.70
C ARG A 361 32.31 9.09 13.40
N GLN A 362 32.79 10.30 13.68
CA GLN A 362 34.05 10.51 14.37
C GLN A 362 33.85 10.38 15.89
N PRO A 363 34.74 9.66 16.60
CA PRO A 363 34.62 9.49 18.03
C PRO A 363 34.72 10.84 18.76
N GLY A 364 33.79 11.10 19.67
CA GLY A 364 33.77 12.30 20.53
C GLY A 364 32.90 13.47 20.03
N ILE A 365 32.36 13.41 18.80
CA ILE A 365 31.45 14.44 18.29
C ILE A 365 30.02 14.19 18.76
N LYS A 366 29.39 15.18 19.38
CA LYS A 366 27.99 15.16 19.80
C LYS A 366 27.11 15.95 18.82
N VAL A 367 25.80 15.68 18.81
CA VAL A 367 24.82 16.35 17.93
C VAL A 367 24.83 17.86 18.10
N ASP A 368 25.01 18.36 19.32
CA ASP A 368 25.01 19.80 19.64
C ASP A 368 26.19 20.57 19.02
N GLN A 369 27.21 19.86 18.52
CA GLN A 369 28.41 20.45 17.91
C GLN A 369 28.30 20.56 16.38
N LEU A 370 27.17 20.15 15.80
CA LEU A 370 26.90 20.25 14.38
C LEU A 370 26.39 21.65 14.02
N SER A 371 26.84 22.17 12.88
CA SER A 371 26.32 23.42 12.31
C SER A 371 24.92 23.23 11.74
N SER A 372 24.01 24.16 12.06
CA SER A 372 22.67 24.24 11.48
C SER A 372 22.63 24.95 10.12
N GLU A 373 23.72 25.60 9.68
CA GLU A 373 23.74 26.39 8.45
C GLU A 373 23.41 25.57 7.19
N PRO A 374 24.00 24.37 6.95
CA PRO A 374 23.68 23.59 5.77
C PRO A 374 22.22 23.15 5.73
N ARG A 375 21.61 22.97 6.92
CA ARG A 375 20.19 22.67 7.06
C ARG A 375 19.34 23.87 6.66
N HIS A 376 19.62 25.06 7.18
CA HIS A 376 18.85 26.27 6.84
C HIS A 376 18.93 26.59 5.35
N ALA A 377 20.11 26.49 4.73
CA ALA A 377 20.27 26.70 3.30
C ALA A 377 19.40 25.75 2.46
N LEU A 378 19.30 24.48 2.86
CA LEU A 378 18.45 23.50 2.18
C LEU A 378 16.96 23.76 2.45
N GLU A 379 16.59 24.17 3.66
CA GLU A 379 15.23 24.58 4.00
C GLU A 379 14.77 25.79 3.19
N GLU A 380 15.60 26.82 3.01
CA GLU A 380 15.27 28.00 2.21
C GLU A 380 14.98 27.65 0.74
N LEU A 381 15.75 26.72 0.17
CA LEU A 381 15.54 26.24 -1.20
C LEU A 381 14.25 25.42 -1.36
N LEU A 382 13.89 24.61 -0.35
CA LEU A 382 12.76 23.68 -0.43
C LEU A 382 11.43 24.27 0.05
N ARG A 383 11.44 25.25 0.96
CA ARG A 383 10.25 25.86 1.58
C ARG A 383 9.27 26.56 0.61
N PRO A 384 9.68 27.04 -0.58
CA PRO A 384 8.74 27.47 -1.61
C PRO A 384 7.99 26.30 -2.27
N LEU A 385 8.59 25.11 -2.30
CA LEU A 385 8.09 23.98 -3.10
C LEU A 385 7.41 22.89 -2.26
N ILE A 386 7.81 22.74 -0.99
CA ILE A 386 7.40 21.63 -0.13
C ILE A 386 6.79 22.17 1.17
N CYS A 387 5.59 21.71 1.49
CA CYS A 387 4.98 21.83 2.81
C CYS A 387 5.00 20.45 3.48
N ARG A 388 5.49 20.38 4.72
CA ARG A 388 5.58 19.13 5.48
C ARG A 388 5.24 19.38 6.94
N THR A 389 4.28 18.60 7.42
CA THR A 389 3.90 18.53 8.83
C THR A 389 4.14 17.12 9.36
N GLU A 390 4.78 17.02 10.52
CA GLU A 390 5.00 15.77 11.25
C GLU A 390 4.29 15.79 12.60
N ARG A 391 3.86 14.63 13.11
CA ARG A 391 3.19 14.54 14.42
C ARG A 391 4.09 15.00 15.57
N SER A 392 5.39 14.76 15.46
CA SER A 392 6.40 15.22 16.43
C SER A 392 6.39 16.74 16.60
N GLN A 393 6.22 17.49 15.51
CA GLN A 393 6.15 18.95 15.50
C GLN A 393 4.87 19.47 16.15
N ILE A 394 3.75 18.75 15.96
CA ILE A 394 2.44 19.12 16.54
C ILE A 394 2.39 18.78 18.04
N ALA A 395 2.88 17.60 18.43
CA ALA A 395 2.72 17.07 19.77
C ALA A 395 3.74 17.61 20.79
N GLY A 396 4.76 18.38 20.35
CA GLY A 396 5.81 18.95 21.21
C GLY A 396 6.76 17.92 21.86
N LYS A 397 6.33 16.67 22.00
CA LYS A 397 7.04 15.49 22.52
C LYS A 397 6.59 14.24 21.77
N GLY A 398 6.90 14.16 20.47
CA GLY A 398 6.55 13.02 19.61
C GLY A 398 7.04 11.65 20.13
N GLU A 399 8.05 11.64 20.98
CA GLU A 399 8.59 10.45 21.64
C GLU A 399 7.73 9.95 22.82
N GLY A 400 6.70 10.69 23.26
CA GLY A 400 5.88 10.28 24.41
C GLY A 400 4.99 9.05 24.22
N LEU A 401 4.85 8.55 22.98
CA LEU A 401 4.02 7.37 22.66
C LEU A 401 4.81 6.05 22.64
N THR A 402 6.14 6.12 22.55
CA THR A 402 7.02 4.94 22.44
C THR A 402 8.17 5.09 23.41
N ALA A 403 8.35 4.11 24.30
CA ALA A 403 9.55 4.02 25.11
C ALA A 403 10.59 3.18 24.35
N ASP A 404 11.74 3.78 24.05
CA ASP A 404 12.87 3.03 23.51
C ASP A 404 13.47 2.20 24.65
N PHE A 405 13.65 0.91 24.39
CA PHE A 405 14.23 -0.02 25.35
C PHE A 405 15.38 -0.77 24.68
N GLU A 406 16.57 -0.66 25.25
CA GLU A 406 17.71 -1.47 24.84
C GLU A 406 17.66 -2.81 25.59
N ILE A 407 17.52 -3.89 24.84
CA ILE A 407 17.60 -5.25 25.38
C ILE A 407 19.07 -5.66 25.37
N ASP A 408 19.63 -5.89 26.55
CA ASP A 408 20.97 -6.47 26.66
C ASP A 408 20.94 -7.95 26.23
N CYS A 409 21.58 -8.25 25.11
CA CYS A 409 21.68 -9.59 24.56
C CYS A 409 22.95 -10.33 24.99
N THR A 410 23.88 -9.67 25.71
CA THR A 410 25.21 -10.22 26.01
C THR A 410 25.14 -11.45 26.91
N ALA A 411 24.23 -11.44 27.89
CA ALA A 411 23.98 -12.56 28.80
C ALA A 411 23.43 -13.81 28.08
N GLU A 412 22.90 -13.65 26.87
CA GLU A 412 22.28 -14.74 26.11
C GLU A 412 23.25 -15.46 25.18
N VAL A 413 24.47 -14.97 24.97
CA VAL A 413 25.42 -15.53 23.99
C VAL A 413 25.80 -16.97 24.34
N SER A 414 25.70 -17.87 23.35
CA SER A 414 25.98 -19.30 23.47
C SER A 414 27.07 -19.74 22.47
N PRO A 415 27.87 -20.78 22.78
CA PRO A 415 28.81 -21.36 21.82
C PRO A 415 28.17 -21.79 20.49
N ASP A 416 26.88 -22.15 20.49
CA ASP A 416 26.15 -22.51 19.28
C ASP A 416 25.96 -21.34 18.31
N ASP A 417 25.93 -20.10 18.80
CA ASP A 417 25.84 -18.92 17.94
C ASP A 417 27.13 -18.77 17.13
N VAL A 418 28.29 -18.93 17.78
CA VAL A 418 29.60 -18.83 17.13
C VAL A 418 29.76 -19.95 16.11
N ARG A 419 29.31 -21.18 16.43
CA ARG A 419 29.32 -22.30 15.47
C ARG A 419 28.42 -22.02 14.28
N ALA A 420 27.20 -21.51 14.51
CA ALA A 420 26.28 -21.16 13.43
C ALA A 420 26.86 -20.10 12.50
N TYR A 421 27.56 -19.09 13.05
CA TYR A 421 28.27 -18.11 12.23
C TYR A 421 29.39 -18.74 11.40
N ILE A 422 30.25 -19.57 12.01
CA ILE A 422 31.35 -20.23 11.31
C ILE A 422 30.82 -21.13 10.18
N GLU A 423 29.77 -21.92 10.45
CA GLU A 423 29.13 -22.78 9.45
C GLU A 423 28.57 -21.96 8.28
N LEU A 424 27.92 -20.82 8.57
CA LEU A 424 27.37 -19.92 7.55
C LEU A 424 28.46 -19.24 6.72
N ASP A 425 29.52 -18.75 7.36
CA ASP A 425 30.66 -18.10 6.70
C ASP A 425 31.39 -19.07 5.77
N GLN A 426 31.67 -20.30 6.23
CA GLN A 426 32.28 -21.33 5.40
C GLN A 426 31.42 -21.67 4.18
N LEU A 427 30.09 -21.79 4.36
CA LEU A 427 29.16 -22.08 3.27
C LEU A 427 29.18 -20.92 2.26
N SER A 428 29.22 -19.68 2.74
CA SER A 428 29.26 -18.50 1.89
C SER A 428 30.50 -18.49 0.99
N LYS A 429 31.70 -18.72 1.54
CA LYS A 429 32.96 -18.76 0.79
C LYS A 429 32.93 -19.81 -0.32
N GLN A 430 32.37 -20.98 -0.04
CA GLN A 430 32.22 -22.03 -1.07
C GLN A 430 31.25 -21.61 -2.18
N LEU A 431 30.13 -20.97 -1.83
CA LEU A 431 29.16 -20.48 -2.82
C LEU A 431 29.74 -19.35 -3.67
N GLU A 432 30.52 -18.43 -3.09
CA GLU A 432 31.18 -17.35 -3.85
C GLU A 432 32.18 -17.90 -4.87
N GLN A 433 33.00 -18.87 -4.46
CA GLN A 433 33.99 -19.51 -5.35
C GLN A 433 33.33 -20.19 -6.55
N LYS A 434 32.16 -20.79 -6.36
CA LYS A 434 31.48 -21.60 -7.39
C LYS A 434 30.50 -20.82 -8.25
N ALA A 435 29.80 -19.84 -7.68
CA ALA A 435 28.71 -19.14 -8.35
C ALA A 435 29.08 -17.74 -8.89
N GLN A 436 30.32 -17.26 -8.66
CA GLN A 436 30.77 -15.90 -9.06
C GLN A 436 29.84 -14.78 -8.58
N ILE A 437 29.16 -14.99 -7.45
CA ILE A 437 28.27 -14.01 -6.81
C ILE A 437 28.89 -13.65 -5.46
N ARG A 438 28.97 -12.36 -5.12
CA ARG A 438 29.32 -11.91 -3.76
C ARG A 438 28.13 -12.10 -2.85
N VAL A 439 28.27 -12.99 -1.88
CA VAL A 439 27.22 -13.28 -0.88
C VAL A 439 27.71 -13.02 0.55
N SER A 440 29.03 -13.04 0.79
CA SER A 440 29.68 -12.89 2.09
C SER A 440 29.29 -11.62 2.85
N GLY A 441 29.19 -10.47 2.16
CA GLY A 441 28.82 -9.19 2.77
C GLY A 441 27.45 -9.21 3.45
N GLN A 442 26.49 -9.98 2.94
CA GLN A 442 25.13 -10.07 3.47
C GLN A 442 24.97 -11.14 4.57
N MET A 443 25.95 -12.06 4.71
CA MET A 443 25.85 -13.18 5.66
C MET A 443 25.93 -12.75 7.10
N MET A 444 26.80 -11.78 7.41
CA MET A 444 26.90 -11.24 8.76
C MET A 444 25.58 -10.58 9.18
N ASP A 445 24.94 -9.85 8.26
CA ASP A 445 23.65 -9.23 8.51
C ASP A 445 22.54 -10.28 8.67
N PHE A 446 22.57 -11.38 7.91
CA PHE A 446 21.63 -12.49 8.07
C PHE A 446 21.79 -13.15 9.44
N PHE A 447 23.03 -13.46 9.84
CA PHE A 447 23.33 -14.07 11.12
C PHE A 447 22.88 -13.19 12.30
N LYS A 448 23.15 -11.89 12.24
CA LYS A 448 22.68 -10.93 13.25
C LYS A 448 21.16 -10.86 13.32
N SER A 449 20.48 -11.05 12.20
CA SER A 449 19.05 -10.77 12.07
C SER A 449 18.14 -11.99 12.33
N ALA A 450 18.61 -13.21 12.05
CA ALA A 450 17.77 -14.40 12.10
C ALA A 450 18.45 -15.64 12.69
N ALA A 451 17.74 -16.35 13.55
CA ALA A 451 18.02 -17.75 13.91
C ALA A 451 17.68 -18.68 12.73
N TRP A 452 18.49 -19.73 12.53
CA TRP A 452 18.37 -20.69 11.42
C TRP A 452 18.16 -20.00 10.05
N PRO A 453 19.11 -19.14 9.63
CA PRO A 453 18.92 -18.25 8.49
C PRO A 453 18.57 -18.99 7.19
N LEU A 454 19.05 -20.22 6.98
CA LEU A 454 18.75 -21.00 5.77
C LEU A 454 17.29 -21.48 5.70
N SER A 455 16.61 -21.62 6.84
CA SER A 455 15.20 -22.04 6.87
C SER A 455 14.24 -20.92 6.49
N PHE A 456 14.67 -19.66 6.64
CA PHE A 456 13.85 -18.47 6.39
C PHE A 456 14.35 -17.62 5.21
N SER A 457 15.44 -18.03 4.54
CA SER A 457 16.03 -17.35 3.37
C SER A 457 15.19 -17.47 2.08
N THR A 458 13.91 -17.83 2.18
CA THR A 458 13.07 -18.04 1.00
C THR A 458 12.88 -16.75 0.19
N GLY A 459 13.23 -16.79 -1.09
CA GLY A 459 13.15 -15.63 -1.99
C GLY A 459 14.37 -14.70 -1.94
N TYR A 460 15.48 -15.15 -1.34
CA TYR A 460 16.78 -14.49 -1.43
C TYR A 460 17.67 -15.17 -2.46
N LYS A 461 18.58 -14.41 -3.09
CA LYS A 461 19.60 -14.93 -4.02
C LYS A 461 20.38 -16.11 -3.44
N LEU A 462 20.66 -16.10 -2.13
CA LEU A 462 21.30 -17.22 -1.42
C LEU A 462 20.56 -18.55 -1.63
N GLN A 463 19.23 -18.57 -1.52
CA GLN A 463 18.46 -19.79 -1.72
C GLN A 463 18.46 -20.23 -3.18
N GLU A 464 18.39 -19.30 -4.13
CA GLU A 464 18.47 -19.60 -5.56
C GLU A 464 19.81 -20.24 -5.93
N VAL A 465 20.92 -19.70 -5.40
CA VAL A 465 22.26 -20.25 -5.62
C VAL A 465 22.38 -21.63 -4.97
N LEU A 466 21.91 -21.80 -3.73
CA LEU A 466 21.87 -23.11 -3.08
C LEU A 466 21.07 -24.11 -3.93
N GLN A 467 19.89 -23.73 -4.42
CA GLN A 467 19.06 -24.61 -5.25
C GLN A 467 19.74 -25.00 -6.57
N ARG A 468 20.47 -24.07 -7.21
CA ARG A 468 21.29 -24.37 -8.39
C ARG A 468 22.42 -25.35 -8.07
N CYS A 469 23.14 -25.15 -6.97
CA CYS A 469 24.20 -26.09 -6.54
C CYS A 469 23.62 -27.48 -6.22
N TYR A 470 22.42 -27.56 -5.66
CA TYR A 470 21.70 -28.82 -5.45
C TYR A 470 21.31 -29.50 -6.77
N GLN A 471 20.83 -28.76 -7.75
CA GLN A 471 20.50 -29.28 -9.09
C GLN A 471 21.74 -29.74 -9.86
N ALA A 472 22.89 -29.09 -9.62
CA ALA A 472 24.18 -29.47 -10.20
C ALA A 472 24.88 -30.64 -9.48
N GLU A 473 24.21 -31.28 -8.50
CA GLU A 473 24.73 -32.41 -7.70
C GLU A 473 26.10 -32.14 -7.03
N ASP A 474 26.33 -30.91 -6.57
CA ASP A 474 27.58 -30.54 -5.93
C ASP A 474 27.77 -31.26 -4.58
N ARG A 475 28.65 -32.27 -4.57
CA ARG A 475 28.89 -33.13 -3.40
C ARG A 475 29.49 -32.40 -2.20
N ASP A 476 30.16 -31.27 -2.39
CA ASP A 476 30.82 -30.55 -1.28
C ASP A 476 29.82 -29.67 -0.55
N VAL A 477 29.02 -28.91 -1.31
CA VAL A 477 27.94 -28.10 -0.76
C VAL A 477 26.91 -29.01 -0.08
N TYR A 478 26.55 -30.13 -0.70
CA TYR A 478 25.63 -31.11 -0.11
C TYR A 478 26.13 -31.67 1.23
N ARG A 479 27.43 -32.03 1.30
CA ARG A 479 28.04 -32.54 2.54
C ARG A 479 28.03 -31.49 3.65
N GLN A 480 28.34 -30.24 3.33
CA GLN A 480 28.35 -29.17 4.32
C GLN A 480 26.95 -28.83 4.82
N VAL A 481 25.99 -28.66 3.92
CA VAL A 481 24.60 -28.35 4.29
C VAL A 481 23.99 -29.48 5.13
N ARG A 482 24.26 -30.75 4.80
CA ARG A 482 23.78 -31.91 5.57
C ARG A 482 24.46 -32.03 6.95
N ARG A 483 25.71 -31.57 7.08
CA ARG A 483 26.43 -31.55 8.37
C ARG A 483 25.97 -30.41 9.28
N SER A 484 25.54 -29.29 8.70
CA SER A 484 25.10 -28.13 9.46
C SER A 484 23.79 -28.42 10.19
N LYS A 485 23.87 -28.58 11.52
CA LYS A 485 22.69 -28.73 12.38
C LYS A 485 22.19 -27.39 12.93
N THR A 486 23.03 -26.35 12.84
CA THR A 486 22.74 -25.03 13.43
C THR A 486 22.13 -24.05 12.42
N LEU A 487 22.27 -24.32 11.12
CA LEU A 487 21.72 -23.46 10.06
C LEU A 487 20.26 -23.77 9.69
N TRP A 488 19.80 -24.99 9.97
CA TRP A 488 18.45 -25.47 9.66
C TRP A 488 17.61 -25.67 10.91
N LEU A 489 16.33 -25.29 10.82
CA LEU A 489 15.36 -25.54 11.86
C LEU A 489 15.10 -27.06 11.94
N PRO A 490 15.33 -27.71 13.09
CA PRO A 490 15.18 -29.15 13.22
C PRO A 490 13.70 -29.55 13.17
N ARG A 491 13.25 -30.01 11.99
CA ARG A 491 11.84 -30.31 11.72
C ARG A 491 11.27 -31.38 12.65
N GLU A 492 12.03 -32.43 12.99
CA GLU A 492 11.53 -33.50 13.87
C GLU A 492 11.28 -33.01 15.29
N ARG A 493 12.10 -32.08 15.79
CA ARG A 493 11.94 -31.50 17.14
C ARG A 493 10.82 -30.48 17.20
N VAL A 494 10.59 -29.74 16.11
CA VAL A 494 9.39 -28.91 15.97
C VAL A 494 8.15 -29.80 15.95
N ALA A 495 8.17 -30.88 15.17
CA ALA A 495 7.05 -31.83 15.07
C ALA A 495 6.64 -32.40 16.44
N SER A 496 7.59 -32.70 17.32
CA SER A 496 7.31 -33.27 18.64
C SER A 496 7.16 -32.26 19.78
N TYR A 497 7.08 -30.95 19.48
CA TYR A 497 7.08 -29.86 20.48
C TYR A 497 8.28 -29.87 21.46
N GLN A 498 9.41 -30.45 21.04
CA GLN A 498 10.61 -30.61 21.87
C GLN A 498 11.61 -29.46 21.75
N LEU A 499 11.48 -28.61 20.74
CA LEU A 499 12.40 -27.48 20.54
C LEU A 499 12.08 -26.38 21.56
N ASN A 500 13.05 -25.97 22.36
CA ASN A 500 12.90 -24.81 23.23
C ASN A 500 13.53 -23.58 22.58
N VAL A 501 12.71 -22.79 21.89
CA VAL A 501 13.18 -21.65 21.10
C VAL A 501 13.83 -20.58 21.99
N ALA A 502 13.32 -20.39 23.20
CA ALA A 502 13.84 -19.39 24.14
C ALA A 502 15.27 -19.69 24.65
N LEU A 503 15.75 -20.94 24.52
CA LEU A 503 17.07 -21.36 24.99
C LEU A 503 17.99 -21.83 23.86
N GLU A 504 17.43 -22.46 22.83
CA GLU A 504 18.20 -23.22 21.84
C GLU A 504 18.29 -22.54 20.47
N ALA A 505 17.54 -21.45 20.24
CA ALA A 505 17.60 -20.76 18.96
C ALA A 505 18.98 -20.12 18.76
N PRO A 506 19.73 -20.37 17.67
CA PRO A 506 21.11 -19.92 17.46
C PRO A 506 21.18 -18.43 17.06
N ASN A 507 20.60 -17.56 17.89
CA ASN A 507 20.71 -16.12 17.80
C ASN A 507 20.43 -15.49 19.19
N PRO A 508 21.39 -14.74 19.77
CA PRO A 508 21.25 -14.18 21.11
C PRO A 508 20.15 -13.12 21.19
N SER A 509 20.02 -12.26 20.18
CA SER A 509 18.99 -11.21 20.14
C SER A 509 17.58 -11.80 20.15
N PHE A 510 17.38 -12.91 19.45
CA PHE A 510 16.10 -13.59 19.41
C PHE A 510 15.77 -14.31 20.73
N ARG A 511 16.76 -14.92 21.39
CA ARG A 511 16.57 -15.50 22.74
C ARG A 511 16.24 -14.43 23.77
N ALA A 512 16.96 -13.31 23.75
CA ALA A 512 16.72 -12.17 24.63
C ALA A 512 15.31 -11.60 24.43
N LEU A 513 14.90 -11.40 23.17
CA LEU A 513 13.54 -10.95 22.82
C LEU A 513 12.48 -11.96 23.26
N THR A 514 12.71 -13.26 23.08
CA THR A 514 11.76 -14.30 23.51
C THR A 514 11.60 -14.32 25.02
N LYS A 515 12.67 -14.12 25.79
CA LYS A 515 12.62 -14.00 27.26
C LYS A 515 11.93 -12.72 27.72
N HIS A 516 12.16 -11.61 27.02
CA HIS A 516 11.48 -10.34 27.28
C HIS A 516 9.97 -10.44 27.06
N LEU A 517 9.55 -11.04 25.94
CA LEU A 517 8.15 -11.23 25.60
C LEU A 517 7.47 -12.20 26.55
N PHE A 518 8.03 -13.40 26.72
CA PHE A 518 7.41 -14.44 27.53
C PHE A 518 8.08 -14.53 28.91
N THR A 519 7.58 -13.74 29.86
CA THR A 519 8.02 -13.67 31.26
C THR A 519 8.21 -15.04 31.92
N SER A 520 9.04 -15.12 32.96
CA SER A 520 9.49 -16.36 33.62
C SER A 520 8.38 -17.16 34.34
N THR A 521 7.23 -16.55 34.64
CA THR A 521 6.12 -17.24 35.32
C THR A 521 5.16 -17.90 34.34
N ARG A 522 5.35 -19.21 34.10
CA ARG A 522 4.48 -20.08 33.27
C ARG A 522 2.97 -20.03 33.56
N LYS A 523 2.55 -19.51 34.71
CA LYS A 523 1.12 -19.46 35.09
C LYS A 523 0.37 -18.24 34.54
N ASN A 524 1.06 -17.11 34.33
CA ASN A 524 0.50 -15.85 33.85
C ASN A 524 1.43 -15.24 32.77
N GLY A 525 1.70 -16.00 31.71
CA GLY A 525 2.44 -15.49 30.56
C GLY A 525 1.49 -14.85 29.54
N PRO A 526 1.97 -13.96 28.64
CA PRO A 526 1.13 -13.35 27.62
C PRO A 526 0.56 -14.34 26.61
N GLU A 527 1.15 -15.54 26.47
CA GLU A 527 0.60 -16.64 25.69
C GLU A 527 -0.77 -17.12 26.22
N MET A 528 -1.10 -16.76 27.46
CA MET A 528 -2.36 -17.05 28.14
C MET A 528 -3.36 -15.89 28.01
N LEU A 529 -3.09 -14.86 27.20
CA LEU A 529 -4.02 -13.74 27.01
C LEU A 529 -4.78 -13.90 25.70
N LEU A 530 -6.12 -13.79 25.77
CA LEU A 530 -6.97 -13.86 24.59
C LEU A 530 -6.92 -12.57 23.76
N TRP A 531 -6.79 -11.44 24.45
CA TRP A 531 -6.61 -10.11 23.85
C TRP A 531 -5.65 -9.28 24.71
N VAL A 532 -5.16 -8.18 24.13
CA VAL A 532 -4.35 -7.21 24.87
C VAL A 532 -5.22 -6.51 25.92
N PRO A 533 -4.82 -6.48 27.21
CA PRO A 533 -5.56 -5.78 28.26
C PRO A 533 -5.77 -4.30 27.93
N PRO A 534 -6.86 -3.69 28.43
CA PRO A 534 -7.11 -2.27 28.24
C PRO A 534 -6.04 -1.44 28.96
N THR A 535 -5.51 -0.41 28.29
CA THR A 535 -4.49 0.50 28.85
C THR A 535 -4.97 1.28 30.08
N ARG A 536 -6.29 1.50 30.18
CA ARG A 536 -6.95 2.12 31.33
C ARG A 536 -8.16 1.27 31.72
N PRO A 537 -7.95 0.20 32.49
CA PRO A 537 -9.05 -0.65 32.90
C PRO A 537 -10.00 0.12 33.84
N HIS A 538 -11.31 0.05 33.58
CA HIS A 538 -12.32 0.59 34.50
C HIS A 538 -12.44 -0.22 35.80
N TYR A 539 -11.96 -1.47 35.80
CA TYR A 539 -11.99 -2.41 36.93
C TYR A 539 -10.65 -3.15 37.06
N PRO A 540 -10.21 -3.53 38.26
CA PRO A 540 -8.98 -4.30 38.44
C PRO A 540 -8.94 -5.57 37.57
N LEU A 541 -7.79 -5.83 36.95
CA LEU A 541 -7.61 -7.02 36.13
C LEU A 541 -7.58 -8.28 37.01
N ALA A 542 -8.36 -9.28 36.65
CA ALA A 542 -8.48 -10.53 37.41
C ALA A 542 -8.16 -11.77 36.55
N GLY A 543 -7.96 -12.92 37.21
CA GLY A 543 -7.62 -14.17 36.54
C GLY A 543 -6.29 -14.08 35.81
N PHE A 544 -6.26 -14.43 34.52
CA PHE A 544 -5.05 -14.42 33.70
C PHE A 544 -4.58 -13.03 33.28
N TYR A 545 -5.45 -12.02 33.41
CA TYR A 545 -5.07 -10.63 33.17
C TYR A 545 -4.38 -10.01 34.40
N SER A 546 -4.42 -10.68 35.56
CA SER A 546 -3.76 -10.21 36.78
C SER A 546 -2.24 -10.16 36.60
N GLY A 547 -1.65 -8.98 36.82
CA GLY A 547 -0.21 -8.73 36.63
C GLY A 547 0.18 -8.23 35.24
N HIS A 548 -0.78 -8.08 34.30
CA HIS A 548 -0.54 -7.57 32.95
C HIS A 548 -1.03 -6.12 32.75
N GLU A 549 -1.09 -5.31 33.81
CA GLU A 549 -1.54 -3.91 33.74
C GLU A 549 -0.68 -3.05 32.82
N ASN A 550 0.63 -3.32 32.79
CA ASN A 550 1.60 -2.63 31.94
C ASN A 550 1.90 -3.38 30.63
N PHE A 551 1.17 -4.46 30.33
CA PHE A 551 1.42 -5.23 29.12
C PHE A 551 1.05 -4.40 27.88
N THR A 552 2.00 -4.25 26.97
CA THR A 552 1.84 -3.49 25.74
C THR A 552 2.38 -4.26 24.54
N LYS A 553 2.00 -3.81 23.35
CA LYS A 553 2.44 -4.40 22.09
C LYS A 553 3.89 -4.03 21.83
N THR A 554 4.67 -4.99 21.34
CA THR A 554 6.06 -4.74 20.97
C THR A 554 6.17 -4.54 19.46
N LEU A 555 6.71 -3.40 19.04
CA LEU A 555 6.97 -3.10 17.62
C LEU A 555 8.41 -3.50 17.28
N VAL A 556 8.56 -4.56 16.49
CA VAL A 556 9.87 -5.02 16.02
C VAL A 556 10.05 -4.66 14.55
N PHE A 557 11.13 -3.94 14.24
CA PHE A 557 11.49 -3.54 12.88
C PHE A 557 12.70 -4.32 12.39
N SER A 558 12.63 -4.83 11.16
CA SER A 558 13.78 -5.44 10.50
C SER A 558 13.91 -4.95 9.05
N ALA A 559 15.16 -4.86 8.59
CA ALA A 559 15.50 -4.59 7.20
C ALA A 559 15.31 -5.82 6.29
N TRP A 560 15.13 -7.01 6.85
CA TRP A 560 15.14 -8.29 6.13
C TRP A 560 13.79 -9.01 6.20
N ALA A 561 13.26 -9.40 5.04
CA ALA A 561 12.01 -10.15 4.88
C ALA A 561 11.98 -11.53 5.57
N MET A 562 13.15 -12.14 5.85
CA MET A 562 13.22 -13.42 6.57
C MET A 562 12.82 -13.30 8.05
N VAL A 563 13.10 -12.16 8.68
CA VAL A 563 12.93 -11.97 10.13
C VAL A 563 11.46 -12.04 10.56
N PRO A 564 10.50 -11.34 9.93
CA PRO A 564 9.09 -11.46 10.29
C PRO A 564 8.55 -12.90 10.18
N ARG A 565 9.01 -13.67 9.19
CA ARG A 565 8.60 -15.07 9.00
C ARG A 565 9.15 -15.96 10.11
N MET A 566 10.43 -15.78 10.43
CA MET A 566 11.06 -16.43 11.56
C MET A 566 10.35 -16.08 12.88
N MET A 567 10.19 -14.80 13.16
CA MET A 567 9.55 -14.30 14.38
C MET A 567 8.14 -14.85 14.54
N SER A 568 7.29 -14.70 13.51
CA SER A 568 5.91 -15.21 13.57
C SER A 568 5.85 -16.72 13.74
N GLY A 569 6.64 -17.49 12.99
CA GLY A 569 6.65 -18.95 13.08
C GLY A 569 7.16 -19.45 14.43
N LEU A 570 8.30 -18.93 14.89
CA LEU A 570 8.97 -19.43 16.09
C LEU A 570 8.33 -18.93 17.39
N LEU A 571 7.88 -17.68 17.45
CA LEU A 571 7.17 -17.18 18.63
C LEU A 571 5.78 -17.81 18.77
N SER A 572 5.07 -18.05 17.66
CA SER A 572 3.78 -18.77 17.73
C SER A 572 4.00 -20.20 18.21
N TYR A 573 5.01 -20.89 17.68
CA TYR A 573 5.38 -22.23 18.15
C TYR A 573 5.75 -22.23 19.64
N GLU A 574 6.54 -21.27 20.12
CA GLU A 574 6.91 -21.18 21.53
C GLU A 574 5.72 -20.89 22.43
N ALA A 575 4.79 -20.01 22.00
CA ALA A 575 3.54 -19.76 22.70
C ALA A 575 2.67 -21.03 22.81
N GLU A 576 2.50 -21.76 21.70
CA GLU A 576 1.78 -23.05 21.69
C GLU A 576 2.44 -24.09 22.61
N ARG A 577 3.77 -24.23 22.54
CA ARG A 577 4.54 -25.14 23.38
C ARG A 577 4.36 -24.83 24.86
N ARG A 578 4.39 -23.53 25.24
CA ARG A 578 4.19 -23.08 26.62
C ARG A 578 2.76 -23.31 27.10
N ALA A 579 1.76 -22.98 26.27
CA ALA A 579 0.35 -23.19 26.57
C ALA A 579 -0.01 -24.69 26.74
N LEU A 580 0.55 -25.56 25.88
CA LEU A 580 0.35 -27.01 25.97
C LEU A 580 1.05 -27.64 27.17
N GLY A 581 2.22 -27.11 27.57
CA GLY A 581 2.99 -27.62 28.70
C GLY A 581 3.25 -29.12 28.62
N LYS A 582 2.76 -29.90 29.60
CA LYS A 582 2.94 -31.36 29.64
C LYS A 582 2.18 -32.13 28.55
N TRP A 583 1.18 -31.51 27.92
CA TRP A 583 0.38 -32.12 26.86
C TRP A 583 1.12 -32.16 25.52
N ALA A 584 2.10 -31.27 25.34
CA ALA A 584 2.90 -31.16 24.13
C ALA A 584 3.56 -32.49 23.73
N ALA A 585 3.97 -33.30 24.71
CA ALA A 585 4.62 -34.59 24.49
C ALA A 585 3.72 -35.67 23.85
N LYS A 586 2.40 -35.45 23.78
CA LYS A 586 1.42 -36.38 23.19
C LYS A 586 0.88 -35.92 21.83
N LEU A 587 1.38 -34.79 21.32
CA LEU A 587 0.84 -34.11 20.14
C LEU A 587 1.91 -33.94 19.07
N GLU A 588 1.48 -33.88 17.80
CA GLU A 588 2.35 -33.59 16.67
C GLU A 588 2.05 -32.20 16.08
N TYR A 589 3.06 -31.34 15.98
CA TYR A 589 2.89 -29.99 15.44
C TYR A 589 2.46 -30.01 13.97
N PHE A 590 3.03 -30.88 13.13
CA PHE A 590 2.63 -31.01 11.73
C PHE A 590 1.55 -32.10 11.59
N PRO A 591 0.43 -31.82 10.90
CA PRO A 591 -0.54 -32.87 10.60
C PRO A 591 0.10 -33.90 9.65
N THR A 592 -0.01 -35.19 9.98
CA THR A 592 0.36 -36.28 9.09
C THR A 592 -0.64 -36.34 7.93
N ARG A 593 -0.26 -35.79 6.77
CA ARG A 593 -1.02 -36.00 5.53
C ARG A 593 -0.83 -37.45 5.09
N GLY A 594 -1.73 -38.34 5.50
CA GLY A 594 -1.88 -39.65 4.87
C GLY A 594 -2.25 -39.45 3.40
N ARG A 595 -1.46 -40.02 2.49
CA ARG A 595 -1.92 -40.30 1.11
C ARG A 595 -2.88 -41.48 1.20
N GLY A 596 -4.15 -41.24 0.92
CA GLY A 596 -5.18 -42.28 0.85
C GLY A 596 -6.35 -41.97 1.77
N ASP A 597 -7.54 -42.10 1.20
CA ASP A 597 -8.87 -41.97 1.81
C ASP A 597 -8.92 -42.24 3.31
N ASP A 598 -9.19 -41.20 4.11
CA ASP A 598 -9.93 -41.34 5.37
C ASP A 598 -10.27 -39.95 5.94
N TYR A 599 -11.45 -39.46 5.57
CA TYR A 599 -12.11 -38.32 6.24
C TYR A 599 -12.33 -38.61 7.74
N THR A 600 -12.28 -39.88 8.14
CA THR A 600 -12.46 -40.41 9.51
C THR A 600 -11.23 -40.21 10.40
N ARG A 601 -10.01 -40.20 9.84
CA ARG A 601 -8.76 -39.97 10.60
C ARG A 601 -8.50 -38.49 10.89
N THR A 602 -8.99 -37.60 10.04
CA THR A 602 -8.89 -36.15 10.27
C THR A 602 -9.72 -35.73 11.47
N SER A 603 -10.90 -36.33 11.67
CA SER A 603 -11.72 -36.17 12.88
C SER A 603 -11.04 -36.67 14.14
N GLN A 604 -10.38 -37.84 14.14
CA GLN A 604 -9.65 -38.36 15.31
C GLN A 604 -8.37 -37.56 15.65
N HIS A 605 -7.67 -37.02 14.65
CA HIS A 605 -6.55 -36.11 14.87
C HIS A 605 -7.01 -34.75 15.44
N GLN A 606 -8.23 -34.32 15.12
CA GLN A 606 -8.86 -33.10 15.64
C GLN A 606 -9.38 -33.28 17.08
N GLU A 607 -9.88 -34.48 17.43
CA GLU A 607 -10.28 -34.80 18.81
C GLU A 607 -9.08 -34.89 19.77
N THR A 608 -7.90 -35.24 19.26
CA THR A 608 -6.68 -35.37 20.08
C THR A 608 -5.90 -34.07 20.21
N HIS A 609 -5.89 -33.21 19.17
CA HIS A 609 -5.29 -31.88 19.25
C HIS A 609 -6.14 -30.92 20.07
N ARG A 610 -5.70 -30.65 21.30
CA ARG A 610 -6.37 -29.74 22.24
C ARG A 610 -6.18 -28.25 21.93
N LEU A 611 -5.57 -27.91 20.79
CA LEU A 611 -5.46 -26.54 20.29
C LEU A 611 -6.35 -26.41 19.03
N PHE A 612 -7.25 -25.43 19.02
CA PHE A 612 -8.14 -25.16 17.89
C PHE A 612 -7.35 -24.64 16.67
N ARG A 613 -7.41 -25.35 15.53
CA ARG A 613 -6.87 -24.89 14.25
C ARG A 613 -7.97 -24.27 13.39
N LEU A 614 -7.77 -23.07 12.87
CA LEU A 614 -8.80 -22.35 12.10
C LEU A 614 -8.92 -22.83 10.65
N GLU A 615 -7.95 -23.61 10.20
CA GLU A 615 -7.97 -24.25 8.89
C GLU A 615 -8.95 -25.45 8.87
N SER A 616 -9.31 -26.00 10.04
CA SER A 616 -10.39 -26.98 10.16
C SER A 616 -11.73 -26.24 10.29
N CYS A 617 -12.56 -26.34 9.26
CA CYS A 617 -13.90 -25.74 9.14
C CYS A 617 -14.93 -26.35 10.11
N ASP A 618 -14.68 -26.31 11.42
CA ASP A 618 -15.64 -26.82 12.41
C ASP A 618 -16.66 -25.74 12.80
N LEU A 619 -17.95 -26.02 12.57
CA LEU A 619 -19.06 -25.12 12.84
C LEU A 619 -19.22 -24.80 14.34
N ALA A 620 -18.76 -25.67 15.23
CA ALA A 620 -18.77 -25.42 16.67
C ALA A 620 -17.96 -24.17 17.05
N ILE A 621 -16.91 -23.86 16.28
CA ILE A 621 -16.01 -22.71 16.51
C ILE A 621 -16.74 -21.38 16.26
N TRP A 622 -17.78 -21.36 15.41
CA TRP A 622 -18.58 -20.16 15.11
C TRP A 622 -19.42 -19.65 16.29
N SER A 623 -19.72 -20.51 17.27
CA SER A 623 -20.46 -20.13 18.47
C SER A 623 -19.69 -19.18 19.42
N LEU A 624 -18.37 -19.09 19.26
CA LEU A 624 -17.48 -18.21 20.04
C LEU A 624 -17.26 -16.82 19.41
N LEU A 625 -17.81 -16.61 18.20
CA LEU A 625 -17.50 -15.46 17.32
C LEU A 625 -18.59 -14.40 17.33
N TYR A 626 -19.77 -14.75 17.81
CA TYR A 626 -20.95 -13.88 17.87
C TYR A 626 -21.12 -13.37 19.30
N PRO A 627 -21.54 -12.10 19.51
CA PRO A 627 -21.97 -11.69 20.84
C PRO A 627 -23.01 -12.71 21.32
N SER A 628 -22.73 -13.32 22.47
CA SER A 628 -23.62 -14.32 23.06
C SER A 628 -25.03 -13.73 23.11
N GLN A 629 -25.98 -14.37 22.43
CA GLN A 629 -27.38 -13.91 22.45
C GLN A 629 -27.90 -13.85 23.88
N THR A 630 -27.40 -14.73 24.76
CA THR A 630 -27.68 -14.71 26.19
C THR A 630 -27.16 -13.42 26.83
N LEU A 631 -25.93 -12.98 26.52
CA LEU A 631 -25.39 -11.72 27.02
C LEU A 631 -26.11 -10.49 26.43
N ALA A 632 -26.48 -10.53 25.15
CA ALA A 632 -27.18 -9.44 24.47
C ALA A 632 -28.61 -9.22 24.99
N LYS A 633 -29.26 -10.29 25.47
CA LYS A 633 -30.60 -10.23 26.07
C LYS A 633 -30.60 -9.79 27.53
N LEU A 634 -29.43 -9.63 28.16
CA LEU A 634 -29.36 -9.16 29.55
C LEU A 634 -29.59 -7.63 29.60
N PRO A 635 -30.49 -7.15 30.46
CA PRO A 635 -30.69 -5.72 30.65
C PRO A 635 -29.41 -5.09 31.23
N LEU A 636 -28.92 -4.05 30.54
CA LEU A 636 -27.85 -3.17 31.00
C LEU A 636 -28.45 -2.08 31.90
N ASP A 637 -28.96 -2.47 33.06
CA ASP A 637 -29.47 -1.49 34.03
C ASP A 637 -28.30 -0.67 34.59
N VAL A 638 -28.27 0.62 34.27
CA VAL A 638 -27.31 1.57 34.81
C VAL A 638 -27.80 2.01 36.19
N GLY A 639 -27.47 1.22 37.21
CA GLY A 639 -27.81 1.48 38.62
C GLY A 639 -26.59 1.85 39.47
N GLY A 640 -26.81 2.37 40.67
CA GLY A 640 -25.76 2.72 41.64
C GLY A 640 -25.20 1.53 42.46
N ALA A 641 -25.44 0.29 42.02
CA ALA A 641 -24.98 -0.91 42.73
C ALA A 641 -23.46 -1.08 42.61
N SER A 642 -22.81 -1.62 43.64
CA SER A 642 -21.38 -1.92 43.60
C SER A 642 -21.07 -3.06 42.62
N LEU A 643 -19.86 -3.04 42.04
CA LEU A 643 -19.38 -4.07 41.11
C LEU A 643 -19.50 -5.49 41.70
N GLU A 644 -19.18 -5.66 42.98
CA GLU A 644 -19.25 -6.96 43.67
C GLU A 644 -20.68 -7.51 43.73
N SER A 645 -21.65 -6.65 44.04
CA SER A 645 -23.07 -7.01 44.06
C SER A 645 -23.57 -7.42 42.67
N LEU A 646 -23.14 -6.70 41.63
CA LEU A 646 -23.47 -7.02 40.25
C LEU A 646 -22.86 -8.36 39.82
N ILE A 647 -21.58 -8.61 40.14
CA ILE A 647 -20.91 -9.88 39.85
C ILE A 647 -21.64 -11.04 40.55
N ALA A 648 -21.96 -10.91 41.84
CA ALA A 648 -22.66 -11.95 42.60
C ALA A 648 -24.04 -12.29 42.00
N SER A 649 -24.81 -11.27 41.62
CA SER A 649 -26.09 -11.44 40.94
C SER A 649 -25.95 -12.18 39.60
N ARG A 650 -24.98 -11.77 38.76
CA ARG A 650 -24.74 -12.40 37.46
C ARG A 650 -24.21 -13.83 37.59
N ILE A 651 -23.36 -14.12 38.57
CA ILE A 651 -22.88 -15.49 38.83
C ILE A 651 -24.05 -16.42 39.13
N THR A 652 -24.98 -16.01 40.00
CA THR A 652 -26.17 -16.81 40.34
C THR A 652 -27.05 -17.05 39.11
N HIS A 653 -27.26 -16.01 38.29
CA HIS A 653 -28.00 -16.13 37.04
C HIS A 653 -27.37 -17.14 36.07
N PHE A 654 -26.06 -17.01 35.77
CA PHE A 654 -25.40 -17.95 34.84
C PHE A 654 -25.28 -19.36 35.40
N LYS A 655 -25.10 -19.53 36.71
CA LYS A 655 -25.12 -20.87 37.34
C LYS A 655 -26.45 -21.59 37.09
N SER A 656 -27.57 -20.87 37.17
CA SER A 656 -28.90 -21.46 36.88
C SER A 656 -29.05 -21.90 35.42
N LEU A 657 -28.51 -21.11 34.47
CA LEU A 657 -28.54 -21.42 33.04
C LEU A 657 -27.60 -22.59 32.66
N LEU A 658 -26.50 -22.75 33.38
CA LEU A 658 -25.51 -23.81 33.14
C LEU A 658 -25.84 -25.12 33.87
N ALA A 659 -26.70 -25.09 34.90
CA ALA A 659 -27.10 -26.28 35.65
C ALA A 659 -27.62 -27.46 34.79
N PRO A 660 -28.41 -27.24 33.71
CA PRO A 660 -28.88 -28.33 32.84
C PRO A 660 -27.78 -28.98 32.00
N LEU A 661 -26.65 -28.30 31.80
CA LEU A 661 -25.50 -28.81 31.02
C LEU A 661 -24.56 -29.68 31.86
N GLY A 662 -24.85 -29.86 33.14
CA GLY A 662 -24.05 -30.63 34.10
C GLY A 662 -24.20 -32.15 33.96
N ALA A 663 -23.88 -32.72 32.80
CA ALA A 663 -23.76 -34.17 32.62
C ALA A 663 -22.76 -34.51 31.49
N GLY A 664 -21.49 -34.18 31.69
CA GLY A 664 -20.42 -34.57 30.78
C GLY A 664 -19.06 -34.46 31.45
N HIS A 665 -18.53 -35.60 31.92
CA HIS A 665 -17.14 -35.85 32.34
C HIS A 665 -16.39 -34.66 32.98
N ALA A 666 -16.35 -34.63 34.31
CA ALA A 666 -15.35 -33.86 35.04
C ALA A 666 -13.96 -34.46 34.75
N GLY A 667 -13.29 -33.96 33.71
CA GLY A 667 -11.87 -34.23 33.48
C GLY A 667 -11.09 -33.79 34.71
N THR A 668 -10.34 -34.71 35.31
CA THR A 668 -9.49 -34.44 36.47
C THR A 668 -8.51 -33.32 36.13
N ARG A 669 -8.73 -32.14 36.72
CA ARG A 669 -7.98 -30.88 36.54
C ARG A 669 -8.01 -30.27 35.13
N ASN A 670 -9.10 -29.58 34.81
CA ASN A 670 -9.09 -28.55 33.75
C ASN A 670 -9.56 -27.18 34.29
N GLN A 671 -9.06 -26.77 35.45
CA GLN A 671 -9.58 -25.59 36.15
C GLN A 671 -9.23 -24.25 35.49
N ASN A 672 -8.20 -24.17 34.64
CA ASN A 672 -7.59 -22.86 34.34
C ASN A 672 -7.36 -22.53 32.85
N HIS A 673 -7.67 -23.39 31.86
CA HIS A 673 -7.31 -23.12 30.45
C HIS A 673 -8.51 -22.90 29.51
N TRP A 674 -9.68 -22.54 30.05
CA TRP A 674 -10.94 -22.54 29.29
C TRP A 674 -10.98 -21.54 28.12
N TYR A 675 -10.23 -20.43 28.17
CA TYR A 675 -10.21 -19.40 27.13
C TYR A 675 -8.99 -19.47 26.19
N LEU A 676 -7.96 -20.28 26.50
CA LEU A 676 -6.87 -20.64 25.55
C LEU A 676 -7.39 -21.39 24.32
N LEU A 677 -8.71 -21.61 24.31
CA LEU A 677 -9.54 -22.32 23.38
C LEU A 677 -10.53 -21.39 22.65
N VAL A 678 -10.39 -20.07 22.80
CA VAL A 678 -11.27 -19.08 22.17
C VAL A 678 -10.47 -18.30 21.11
N ARG A 679 -11.02 -18.14 19.91
CA ARG A 679 -10.59 -17.10 18.98
C ARG A 679 -11.81 -16.39 18.42
N ILE A 680 -11.70 -15.07 18.29
CA ILE A 680 -12.62 -14.13 17.65
C ILE A 680 -12.20 -13.93 16.17
N PRO A 681 -13.12 -13.91 15.18
CA PRO A 681 -12.89 -13.30 13.88
C PRO A 681 -13.78 -12.07 13.66
N ARG A 682 -13.47 -11.45 12.53
CA ARG A 682 -13.91 -10.16 12.02
C ARG A 682 -15.41 -10.15 11.65
N HIS A 683 -16.01 -8.99 11.90
CA HIS A 683 -17.35 -8.59 11.50
C HIS A 683 -17.53 -8.62 9.96
N PRO A 684 -18.67 -9.10 9.42
CA PRO A 684 -18.95 -9.07 7.98
C PRO A 684 -19.11 -7.66 7.39
N ASP A 685 -19.46 -6.66 8.19
CA ASP A 685 -19.65 -5.26 7.73
C ASP A 685 -18.49 -4.29 7.98
N THR A 686 -17.31 -4.76 8.41
CA THR A 686 -16.13 -3.89 8.28
C THR A 686 -15.63 -3.99 6.85
N GLN A 687 -15.95 -2.96 6.05
CA GLN A 687 -15.29 -2.67 4.77
C GLN A 687 -13.80 -2.98 4.86
N PRO A 688 -13.18 -3.51 3.79
CA PRO A 688 -11.79 -3.92 3.82
C PRO A 688 -10.91 -2.71 4.15
N THR A 689 -10.46 -2.60 5.41
CA THR A 689 -9.21 -1.90 5.67
C THR A 689 -8.16 -2.65 4.87
N ASN A 690 -7.60 -1.98 3.87
CA ASN A 690 -6.55 -2.42 2.97
C ASN A 690 -5.29 -2.89 3.73
N ILE A 691 -5.35 -4.05 4.36
CA ILE A 691 -4.19 -4.84 4.75
C ILE A 691 -4.36 -6.14 3.98
N ARG A 692 -3.70 -6.20 2.82
CA ARG A 692 -3.60 -7.40 1.97
C ARG A 692 -3.14 -8.57 2.84
N THR A 693 -3.99 -9.58 3.00
CA THR A 693 -3.52 -10.95 3.23
C THR A 693 -2.74 -11.37 1.98
N LEU A 694 -1.45 -11.62 2.14
CA LEU A 694 -0.62 -12.25 1.12
C LEU A 694 -1.12 -13.68 0.92
N VAL A 695 -2.06 -13.87 0.00
CA VAL A 695 -2.29 -15.18 -0.62
C VAL A 695 -1.04 -15.47 -1.47
N PRO A 696 -0.39 -16.63 -1.31
CA PRO A 696 0.72 -17.00 -2.19
C PRO A 696 0.15 -17.28 -3.59
N ARG A 697 0.19 -16.26 -4.45
CA ARG A 697 0.17 -16.49 -5.89
C ARG A 697 1.48 -17.20 -6.22
N SER A 698 1.37 -18.28 -6.97
CA SER A 698 2.48 -18.99 -7.61
C SER A 698 3.54 -18.00 -8.11
N PHE A 699 4.67 -17.93 -7.40
CA PHE A 699 5.79 -17.04 -7.73
C PHE A 699 6.53 -17.61 -8.93
N GLY A 700 6.15 -17.11 -10.10
CA GLY A 700 6.86 -17.25 -11.36
C GLY A 700 6.71 -15.96 -12.14
N GLN A 701 7.21 -14.86 -11.60
CA GLN A 701 7.65 -13.65 -12.33
C GLN A 701 8.17 -12.61 -11.33
N ALA A 702 9.42 -12.21 -11.53
CA ALA A 702 10.11 -11.20 -10.73
C ALA A 702 9.41 -9.83 -10.89
N VAL A 703 9.03 -9.22 -9.77
CA VAL A 703 8.57 -7.82 -9.70
C VAL A 703 9.36 -7.15 -8.58
N GLY A 704 9.92 -5.97 -8.90
CA GLY A 704 10.99 -5.25 -8.21
C GLY A 704 10.95 -5.23 -6.68
N ALA A 705 12.13 -5.42 -6.10
CA ALA A 705 12.38 -5.52 -4.68
C ALA A 705 12.42 -4.14 -3.98
N GLN A 706 11.27 -3.53 -3.72
CA GLN A 706 11.21 -2.46 -2.72
C GLN A 706 11.42 -3.04 -1.31
N ARG A 707 12.38 -2.49 -0.54
CA ARG A 707 12.53 -2.71 0.91
C ARG A 707 11.24 -2.30 1.63
N ARG A 708 10.29 -3.23 1.76
CA ARG A 708 9.23 -3.11 2.76
C ARG A 708 9.90 -3.25 4.12
N ARG A 709 9.94 -2.19 4.93
CA ARG A 709 10.18 -2.36 6.37
C ARG A 709 9.03 -3.21 6.89
N PHE A 710 9.34 -4.42 7.29
CA PHE A 710 8.35 -5.31 7.86
C PHE A 710 8.28 -5.01 9.36
N ALA A 711 7.15 -4.49 9.80
CA ALA A 711 6.82 -4.39 11.21
C ALA A 711 5.98 -5.61 11.57
N LEU A 712 6.44 -6.41 12.52
CA LEU A 712 5.59 -7.38 13.20
C LEU A 712 5.11 -6.73 14.49
N LEU A 713 3.80 -6.69 14.68
CA LEU A 713 3.22 -6.43 15.99
C LEU A 713 3.28 -7.76 16.74
N VAL A 714 4.18 -7.85 17.72
CA VAL A 714 4.25 -9.01 18.62
C VAL A 714 3.36 -8.75 19.82
#